data_AF-A0A7X4XLJ5-F1
#
_entry.id   AF-A0A7X4XLJ5-F1
#
_cell.length_a   1.000
_cell.length_b   1.000
_cell.length_c   1.000
_cell.angle_alpha   90.00
_cell.angle_beta   90.00
_cell.angle_gamma   90.00
#
_symmetry.space_group_name_H-M   'P 1'
#
loop_
_entity.id
_entity.type
_entity.pdbx_description
1 polymer ?
#
loop_
_entity_poly.entity_id
_entity_poly.type
_entity_poly.pdbx_seq_one_letter_code
_entity_poly.pdbx_strand_id
1 'polypeptide(L)'
;MNNFILIISLIIAIVSLVALISFKAEKDTAKSKLESLPQDLQPTRHTTFAERNALKTKFNFEPKDTQVYEIIGEISKSVLKKNGFATEQFFTINGYLVDIPYTAQPYLQPEENIVEVIYENDEAWLISLNNVWYITEDATEQKNRELNHKKIHNAEIGQLKESNIKITGKREANASEHQQLKPTGLGMGSMIAVLLNMCLFLLLFDSRYPALATATSLFLLPLNYWLFIRMRRAHSKPVMVTKMNGKIYSLEESGDELLVYFQPPQLTMASSYAYYAPIKWKKELERKIDHFVNFEVYPEREKLVSIDKNLSLAADQPEARPQVTPHVSMLIAILIFAQIAFNMVEKPIFDASLQQIWHERKITANGASELLEQHPNIGEKVVLSGHRQCLKTEKNHWDGFDSVLCQRFYLLDHALPTLSVPDSVEETKLAFINNYNNANLTPELNANTYYRLTILASLNKQTISARKDIRGLSGRYFKKMTELFAPICDYSEHCPQFKEELTKQWQKLLADLPNPSTCSAEQCWQQMVSDEYETAYLVTHKRETYPLEQAMALVYKEISQQLVDNHLSDPLSEPAVLIHLASATQVPPKLEKLYDQLNAQFSIDGLTTFREYLNQVSNFSEIQGVVISARATADSLELVLETDLTQQDFMQQWLVLALLFVLLGLAAIHFTRMVWLIVSTPQMR
;
A
#
# COMPACT_ATOMS: atom_id res chain seq x y z
N MET A 1 7.87 3.23 7.05
CA MET A 1 6.70 3.98 6.51
C MET A 1 6.22 3.51 5.12
N ASN A 2 7.06 3.41 4.08
CA ASN A 2 6.60 3.09 2.71
C ASN A 2 5.92 1.72 2.55
N ASN A 3 6.40 0.67 3.24
CA ASN A 3 5.82 -0.68 3.12
C ASN A 3 4.44 -0.82 3.79
N PHE A 4 4.17 -0.01 4.82
CA PHE A 4 2.89 -0.01 5.55
C PHE A 4 1.75 0.57 4.69
N ILE A 5 2.03 1.71 4.02
CA ILE A 5 1.08 2.34 3.09
C ILE A 5 0.78 1.38 1.94
N LEU A 6 1.80 0.72 1.39
CA LEU A 6 1.65 -0.26 0.31
C LEU A 6 0.71 -1.42 0.66
N ILE A 7 0.84 -2.01 1.84
CA ILE A 7 0.02 -3.17 2.25
C ILE A 7 -1.43 -2.75 2.49
N ILE A 8 -1.68 -1.63 3.17
CA ILE A 8 -3.05 -1.15 3.40
C ILE A 8 -3.70 -0.71 2.08
N SER A 9 -2.96 -0.01 1.21
CA SER A 9 -3.44 0.36 -0.12
C SER A 9 -3.78 -0.87 -0.96
N LEU A 10 -3.00 -1.95 -0.88
CA LEU A 10 -3.27 -3.19 -1.60
C LEU A 10 -4.54 -3.87 -1.10
N ILE A 11 -4.75 -3.95 0.23
CA ILE A 11 -5.96 -4.55 0.82
C ILE A 11 -7.20 -3.74 0.42
N ILE A 12 -7.15 -2.41 0.52
CA ILE A 12 -8.24 -1.53 0.10
C ILE A 12 -8.52 -1.70 -1.38
N ALA A 13 -7.48 -1.72 -2.23
CA ALA A 13 -7.62 -1.89 -3.68
C ALA A 13 -8.28 -3.23 -4.04
N ILE A 14 -7.88 -4.34 -3.40
CA ILE A 14 -8.47 -5.66 -3.65
C ILE A 14 -9.95 -5.68 -3.23
N VAL A 15 -10.28 -5.19 -2.04
CA VAL A 15 -11.67 -5.16 -1.55
C VAL A 15 -12.55 -4.27 -2.42
N SER A 16 -12.06 -3.09 -2.82
CA SER A 16 -12.76 -2.19 -3.73
C SER A 16 -12.95 -2.81 -5.12
N LEU A 17 -11.95 -3.52 -5.65
CA LEU A 17 -12.03 -4.19 -6.95
C LEU A 17 -13.07 -5.32 -6.93
N VAL A 18 -13.09 -6.14 -5.88
CA VAL A 18 -14.09 -7.21 -5.73
C VAL A 18 -15.50 -6.64 -5.63
N ALA A 19 -15.70 -5.59 -4.83
CA ALA A 19 -17.01 -4.92 -4.72
C ALA A 19 -17.46 -4.32 -6.06
N LEU A 20 -16.54 -3.70 -6.82
CA LEU A 20 -16.82 -3.13 -8.13
C LEU A 20 -17.19 -4.21 -9.16
N ILE A 21 -16.46 -5.33 -9.18
CA ILE A 21 -16.72 -6.45 -10.09
C ILE A 21 -18.08 -7.09 -9.79
N SER A 22 -18.39 -7.36 -8.52
CA SER A 22 -19.68 -7.93 -8.13
C SER A 22 -20.85 -7.00 -8.48
N PHE A 23 -20.70 -5.70 -8.22
CA PHE A 23 -21.72 -4.72 -8.56
C PHE A 23 -21.91 -4.57 -10.08
N LYS A 24 -20.81 -4.57 -10.84
CA LYS A 24 -20.88 -4.48 -12.30
C LYS A 24 -21.52 -5.74 -12.90
N ALA A 25 -21.18 -6.92 -12.39
CA ALA A 25 -21.80 -8.17 -12.83
C ALA A 25 -23.31 -8.19 -12.55
N GLU A 26 -23.75 -7.72 -11.39
CA GLU A 26 -25.17 -7.63 -11.05
C GLU A 26 -25.91 -6.62 -11.95
N LYS A 27 -25.31 -5.45 -12.20
CA LYS A 27 -25.85 -4.44 -13.11
C LYS A 27 -25.92 -4.93 -14.57
N ASP A 28 -24.87 -5.59 -15.05
CA ASP A 28 -24.82 -6.12 -16.42
C ASP A 28 -25.82 -7.27 -16.60
N THR A 29 -26.03 -8.10 -15.57
CA THR A 29 -27.06 -9.15 -15.57
C THR A 29 -28.47 -8.56 -15.57
N ALA A 30 -28.73 -7.55 -14.73
CA ALA A 30 -30.02 -6.86 -14.70
C ALA A 30 -30.31 -6.10 -16.00
N LYS A 31 -29.29 -5.50 -16.61
CA LYS A 31 -29.41 -4.83 -17.92
C LYS A 31 -29.70 -5.84 -19.03
N SER A 32 -28.98 -6.97 -19.07
CA SER A 32 -29.23 -8.04 -20.03
C SER A 32 -30.64 -8.64 -19.89
N LYS A 33 -31.17 -8.73 -18.67
CA LYS A 33 -32.55 -9.17 -18.42
C LYS A 33 -33.57 -8.11 -18.82
N LEU A 34 -33.24 -6.83 -18.67
CA LEU A 34 -34.10 -5.74 -19.14
C LEU A 34 -34.18 -5.68 -20.66
N GLU A 35 -33.08 -5.94 -21.38
CA GLU A 35 -33.06 -6.02 -22.85
C GLU A 35 -33.92 -7.17 -23.39
N SER A 36 -34.12 -8.24 -22.61
CA SER A 36 -35.01 -9.35 -22.97
C SER A 36 -36.49 -9.09 -22.65
N LEU A 37 -36.84 -7.99 -21.97
CA LEU A 37 -38.21 -7.69 -21.54
C LEU A 37 -39.25 -7.72 -22.69
N PRO A 38 -39.00 -7.14 -23.88
CA PRO A 38 -39.94 -7.24 -25.02
C PRO A 38 -40.08 -8.65 -25.59
N GLN A 39 -39.16 -9.56 -25.27
CA GLN A 39 -39.16 -10.96 -25.71
C GLN A 39 -39.81 -11.87 -24.65
N ASP A 40 -39.58 -11.57 -23.37
CA ASP A 40 -39.99 -12.38 -22.23
C ASP A 40 -41.44 -12.10 -21.79
N LEU A 41 -41.94 -10.89 -22.05
CA LEU A 41 -43.29 -10.46 -21.66
C LEU A 41 -44.10 -9.98 -22.86
N GLN A 42 -45.36 -10.41 -22.92
CA GLN A 42 -46.30 -9.84 -23.90
C GLN A 42 -46.80 -8.48 -23.41
N PRO A 43 -46.93 -7.49 -24.31
CA PRO A 43 -47.45 -6.19 -23.95
C PRO A 43 -48.91 -6.32 -23.50
N THR A 44 -49.24 -5.78 -22.34
CA THR A 44 -50.59 -5.87 -21.75
C THR A 44 -51.54 -4.84 -22.35
N ARG A 45 -51.03 -3.66 -22.72
CA ARG A 45 -51.80 -2.58 -23.34
C ARG A 45 -50.90 -1.55 -24.03
N HIS A 46 -51.51 -0.56 -24.68
CA HIS A 46 -50.81 0.63 -25.16
C HIS A 46 -50.93 1.82 -24.20
N THR A 47 -49.95 2.71 -24.22
CA THR A 47 -49.97 3.97 -23.47
C THR A 47 -51.04 4.92 -23.99
N THR A 48 -51.78 5.50 -23.06
CA THR A 48 -52.77 6.54 -23.32
C THR A 48 -52.11 7.87 -23.66
N PHE A 49 -52.88 8.82 -24.21
CA PHE A 49 -52.36 10.18 -24.46
C PHE A 49 -51.94 10.90 -23.17
N ALA A 50 -52.68 10.66 -22.07
CA ALA A 50 -52.37 11.24 -20.77
C ALA A 50 -51.05 10.70 -20.21
N GLU A 51 -50.80 9.39 -20.30
CA GLU A 51 -49.54 8.76 -19.85
C GLU A 51 -48.34 9.26 -20.66
N ARG A 52 -48.48 9.38 -21.99
CA ARG A 52 -47.41 9.92 -22.85
C ARG A 52 -47.07 11.37 -22.52
N ASN A 53 -48.07 12.20 -22.24
CA ASN A 53 -47.83 13.57 -21.79
C ASN A 53 -47.21 13.62 -20.39
N ALA A 54 -47.60 12.71 -19.48
CA ALA A 54 -47.03 12.63 -18.14
C ALA A 54 -45.55 12.22 -18.19
N LEU A 55 -45.18 11.24 -19.02
CA LEU A 55 -43.79 10.85 -19.27
C LEU A 55 -42.96 12.02 -19.83
N LYS A 56 -43.50 12.72 -20.84
CA LYS A 56 -42.86 13.91 -21.43
C LYS A 56 -42.66 15.03 -20.43
N THR A 57 -43.62 15.24 -19.53
CA THR A 57 -43.56 16.34 -18.55
C THR A 57 -42.65 16.00 -17.37
N LYS A 58 -42.70 14.76 -16.87
CA LYS A 58 -41.95 14.32 -15.68
C LYS A 58 -40.51 13.89 -15.98
N PHE A 59 -40.28 13.27 -17.14
CA PHE A 59 -39.00 12.66 -17.51
C PHE A 59 -38.38 13.24 -18.79
N ASN A 60 -39.01 14.26 -19.39
CA ASN A 60 -38.50 15.02 -20.54
C ASN A 60 -38.20 14.18 -21.80
N PHE A 61 -38.91 13.08 -22.00
CA PHE A 61 -38.85 12.30 -23.25
C PHE A 61 -40.25 11.90 -23.73
N GLU A 62 -40.41 11.80 -25.06
CA GLU A 62 -41.62 11.29 -25.69
C GLU A 62 -41.34 9.85 -26.12
N PRO A 63 -42.07 8.85 -25.57
CA PRO A 63 -41.74 7.45 -25.80
C PRO A 63 -42.02 7.08 -27.26
N LYS A 64 -41.09 6.37 -27.90
CA LYS A 64 -41.23 5.84 -29.26
C LYS A 64 -42.00 4.52 -29.23
N ASP A 65 -41.74 3.70 -28.22
CA ASP A 65 -42.57 2.54 -27.93
C ASP A 65 -43.81 2.96 -27.11
N THR A 66 -44.97 2.46 -27.51
CA THR A 66 -46.23 2.70 -26.80
C THR A 66 -46.70 1.48 -26.04
N GLN A 67 -45.96 0.38 -26.11
CA GLN A 67 -46.29 -0.87 -25.43
C GLN A 67 -46.01 -0.74 -23.93
N VAL A 68 -47.01 -1.14 -23.14
CA VAL A 68 -46.91 -1.25 -21.69
C VAL A 68 -46.74 -2.71 -21.35
N TYR A 69 -45.77 -3.00 -20.49
CA TYR A 69 -45.44 -4.33 -20.02
C TYR A 69 -45.75 -4.39 -18.52
N GLU A 70 -46.38 -5.48 -18.09
CA GLU A 70 -46.66 -5.73 -16.68
C GLU A 70 -45.58 -6.66 -16.11
N ILE A 71 -44.86 -6.18 -15.11
CA ILE A 71 -43.85 -6.93 -14.35
C ILE A 71 -44.45 -7.22 -12.98
N ILE A 72 -44.45 -8.49 -12.58
CA ILE A 72 -44.89 -8.93 -11.26
C ILE A 72 -43.70 -9.54 -10.52
N GLY A 73 -43.45 -9.09 -9.29
CA GLY A 73 -42.52 -9.78 -8.39
C GLY A 73 -42.02 -8.97 -7.20
N GLU A 74 -41.08 -9.57 -6.47
CA GLU A 74 -40.47 -8.98 -5.28
C GLU A 74 -39.56 -7.79 -5.64
N ILE A 75 -39.52 -6.79 -4.77
CA ILE A 75 -38.63 -5.65 -4.88
C ILE A 75 -37.29 -5.91 -4.20
N SER A 76 -36.20 -5.74 -4.93
CA SER A 76 -34.86 -5.62 -4.37
C SER A 76 -34.35 -4.18 -4.52
N LYS A 77 -33.86 -3.61 -3.40
CA LYS A 77 -33.35 -2.24 -3.33
C LYS A 77 -31.83 -2.25 -3.16
N SER A 78 -31.13 -1.68 -4.12
CA SER A 78 -29.67 -1.50 -4.07
C SER A 78 -29.33 -0.02 -3.93
N VAL A 79 -28.56 0.35 -2.89
CA VAL A 79 -28.18 1.74 -2.60
C VAL A 79 -26.69 1.93 -2.73
N LEU A 80 -26.27 2.78 -3.67
CA LEU A 80 -24.89 3.24 -3.78
C LEU A 80 -24.69 4.46 -2.86
N LYS A 81 -23.86 4.27 -1.83
CA LYS A 81 -23.42 5.36 -0.95
C LYS A 81 -22.07 5.87 -1.42
N LYS A 82 -22.03 7.11 -1.92
CA LYS A 82 -20.77 7.83 -2.19
C LYS A 82 -20.61 8.88 -1.10
N ASN A 83 -19.51 8.80 -0.33
CA ASN A 83 -19.19 9.72 0.77
C ASN A 83 -20.30 9.85 1.85
N GLY A 84 -20.95 8.74 2.23
CA GLY A 84 -21.95 8.74 3.30
C GLY A 84 -23.35 9.26 2.91
N PHE A 85 -23.51 9.79 1.70
CA PHE A 85 -24.80 10.17 1.13
C PHE A 85 -25.23 9.14 0.06
N ALA A 86 -26.49 8.71 0.09
CA ALA A 86 -27.06 7.88 -0.97
C ALA A 86 -27.11 8.73 -2.25
N THR A 87 -26.32 8.36 -3.25
CA THR A 87 -26.20 9.14 -4.50
C THR A 87 -27.11 8.58 -5.58
N GLU A 88 -27.30 7.27 -5.63
CA GLU A 88 -28.20 6.60 -6.58
C GLU A 88 -28.88 5.39 -5.90
N GLN A 89 -30.20 5.27 -6.07
CA GLN A 89 -30.99 4.11 -5.64
C GLN A 89 -31.51 3.40 -6.88
N PHE A 90 -31.28 2.09 -6.94
CA PHE A 90 -31.77 1.24 -8.03
C PHE A 90 -32.74 0.24 -7.45
N PHE A 91 -33.86 0.04 -8.16
CA PHE A 91 -34.87 -0.94 -7.80
C PHE A 91 -34.92 -2.01 -8.88
N THR A 92 -34.93 -3.27 -8.46
CA THR A 92 -35.19 -4.39 -9.36
C THR A 92 -36.46 -5.10 -8.93
N ILE A 93 -37.33 -5.40 -9.88
CA ILE A 93 -38.58 -6.14 -9.65
C ILE A 93 -38.56 -7.38 -10.53
N ASN A 94 -38.61 -8.56 -9.92
CA ASN A 94 -38.37 -9.84 -10.59
C ASN A 94 -37.07 -9.86 -11.44
N GLY A 95 -36.02 -9.18 -10.94
CA GLY A 95 -34.72 -9.05 -11.62
C GLY A 95 -34.68 -8.06 -12.79
N TYR A 96 -35.79 -7.41 -13.14
CA TYR A 96 -35.79 -6.30 -14.11
C TYR A 96 -35.47 -4.99 -13.40
N LEU A 97 -34.56 -4.19 -13.96
CA LEU A 97 -34.25 -2.87 -13.44
C LEU A 97 -35.39 -1.89 -13.78
N VAL A 98 -36.07 -1.35 -12.77
CA VAL A 98 -37.20 -0.43 -12.93
C VAL A 98 -36.86 0.90 -12.27
N ASP A 99 -37.07 2.01 -12.99
CA ASP A 99 -36.95 3.34 -12.40
C ASP A 99 -38.23 3.70 -11.63
N ILE A 100 -38.11 3.76 -10.29
CA ILE A 100 -39.23 4.00 -9.38
C ILE A 100 -39.10 5.41 -8.79
N PRO A 101 -39.92 6.38 -9.24
CA PRO A 101 -39.87 7.74 -8.74
C PRO A 101 -40.18 7.78 -7.25
N TYR A 102 -39.60 8.75 -6.54
CA TYR A 102 -39.74 8.90 -5.09
C TYR A 102 -41.21 8.90 -4.62
N THR A 103 -42.12 9.45 -5.43
CA THR A 103 -43.57 9.48 -5.15
C THR A 103 -44.25 8.12 -5.17
N ALA A 104 -43.71 7.14 -5.90
CA ALA A 104 -44.24 5.79 -5.98
C ALA A 104 -43.72 4.88 -4.87
N GLN A 105 -42.57 5.21 -4.27
CA GLN A 105 -41.90 4.35 -3.29
C GLN A 105 -42.75 3.97 -2.06
N PRO A 106 -43.64 4.82 -1.50
CA PRO A 106 -44.50 4.43 -0.37
C PRO A 106 -45.50 3.31 -0.67
N TYR A 107 -45.79 3.08 -1.96
CA TYR A 107 -46.76 2.08 -2.41
C TYR A 107 -46.10 0.73 -2.71
N LEU A 108 -44.78 0.62 -2.53
CA LEU A 108 -44.04 -0.61 -2.66
C LEU A 108 -44.41 -1.58 -1.54
N GLN A 109 -44.72 -2.80 -1.92
CA GLN A 109 -44.97 -3.90 -1.01
C GLN A 109 -43.70 -4.75 -0.87
N PRO A 110 -43.42 -5.32 0.31
CA PRO A 110 -42.22 -6.12 0.52
C PRO A 110 -42.21 -7.42 -0.29
N GLU A 111 -43.38 -8.02 -0.52
CA GLU A 111 -43.50 -9.40 -1.03
C GLU A 111 -43.73 -9.45 -2.55
N GLU A 112 -44.71 -8.71 -3.07
CA GLU A 112 -45.08 -8.77 -4.49
C GLU A 112 -45.55 -7.39 -4.98
N ASN A 113 -45.00 -6.92 -6.09
CA ASN A 113 -45.40 -5.68 -6.73
C ASN A 113 -45.84 -5.94 -8.16
N ILE A 114 -47.02 -5.44 -8.54
CA ILE A 114 -47.52 -5.41 -9.92
C ILE A 114 -47.17 -4.06 -10.49
N VAL A 115 -46.36 -4.05 -11.55
CA VAL A 115 -45.73 -2.85 -12.06
C VAL A 115 -45.92 -2.77 -13.55
N GLU A 116 -46.64 -1.74 -14.01
CA GLU A 116 -46.72 -1.44 -15.43
C GLU A 116 -45.56 -0.51 -15.80
N VAL A 117 -44.77 -0.91 -16.80
CA VAL A 117 -43.63 -0.14 -17.29
C VAL A 117 -43.67 0.05 -18.79
N ILE A 118 -42.99 1.09 -19.27
CA ILE A 118 -42.57 1.16 -20.67
C ILE A 118 -41.06 0.96 -20.76
N TYR A 119 -40.60 0.29 -21.80
CA TYR A 119 -39.18 0.10 -22.05
C TYR A 119 -38.70 1.09 -23.14
N GLU A 120 -37.87 2.06 -22.76
CA GLU A 120 -37.33 3.06 -23.69
C GLU A 120 -35.95 3.53 -23.20
N ASN A 121 -35.01 3.70 -24.14
CA ASN A 121 -33.62 4.13 -23.86
C ASN A 121 -32.86 3.22 -22.87
N ASP A 122 -33.02 1.90 -23.00
CA ASP A 122 -32.42 0.90 -22.10
C ASP A 122 -32.92 0.97 -20.63
N GLU A 123 -34.07 1.61 -20.37
CA GLU A 123 -34.65 1.78 -19.03
C GLU A 123 -36.13 1.38 -19.01
N ALA A 124 -36.60 0.76 -17.92
CA ALA A 124 -38.02 0.53 -17.67
C ALA A 124 -38.60 1.64 -16.80
N TRP A 125 -39.45 2.46 -17.40
CA TRP A 125 -40.08 3.60 -16.76
C TRP A 125 -41.43 3.23 -16.18
N LEU A 126 -41.63 3.52 -14.89
CA LEU A 126 -42.86 3.21 -14.17
C LEU A 126 -44.07 4.00 -14.68
N ILE A 127 -45.12 3.30 -15.10
CA ILE A 127 -46.45 3.85 -15.45
C ILE A 127 -47.43 3.70 -14.29
N SER A 128 -47.49 2.52 -13.69
CA SER A 128 -48.34 2.27 -12.52
C SER A 128 -47.72 1.25 -11.57
N LEU A 129 -48.07 1.35 -10.29
CA LEU A 129 -47.60 0.47 -9.23
C LEU A 129 -48.77 0.00 -8.37
N ASN A 130 -48.93 -1.32 -8.27
CA ASN A 130 -49.90 -2.05 -7.48
C ASN A 130 -51.36 -1.64 -7.75
N ASN A 131 -51.64 -1.07 -8.93
CA ASN A 131 -52.91 -0.44 -9.27
C ASN A 131 -53.34 0.70 -8.31
N VAL A 132 -52.43 1.17 -7.45
CA VAL A 132 -52.67 2.23 -6.47
C VAL A 132 -52.03 3.55 -6.91
N TRP A 133 -50.82 3.48 -7.47
CA TRP A 133 -50.08 4.65 -7.95
C TRP A 133 -50.07 4.66 -9.47
N TYR A 134 -50.32 5.83 -10.07
CA TYR A 134 -50.28 6.05 -11.52
C TYR A 134 -49.46 7.30 -11.85
N ILE A 135 -48.73 7.25 -12.95
CA ILE A 135 -47.90 8.35 -13.44
C ILE A 135 -48.72 9.59 -13.81
N THR A 136 -49.99 9.42 -14.16
CA THR A 136 -50.90 10.49 -14.59
C THR A 136 -51.58 11.25 -13.45
N GLU A 137 -51.54 10.73 -12.22
CA GLU A 137 -52.25 11.33 -11.08
C GLU A 137 -51.43 12.46 -10.43
N ASP A 138 -52.11 13.54 -10.05
CA ASP A 138 -51.55 14.63 -9.25
C ASP A 138 -51.44 14.21 -7.77
N ALA A 139 -50.41 14.73 -7.08
CA ALA A 139 -50.07 14.34 -5.70
C ALA A 139 -51.23 14.49 -4.68
N THR A 140 -52.23 15.32 -4.98
CA THR A 140 -53.41 15.57 -4.14
C THR A 140 -54.47 14.46 -4.21
N GLU A 141 -54.65 13.81 -5.36
CA GLU A 141 -55.62 12.71 -5.51
C GLU A 141 -55.08 11.40 -4.92
N GLN A 142 -53.76 11.19 -5.01
CA GLN A 142 -53.06 10.04 -4.45
C GLN A 142 -53.20 9.94 -2.92
N LYS A 143 -53.12 11.08 -2.24
CA LYS A 143 -53.28 11.18 -0.78
C LYS A 143 -54.70 10.83 -0.31
N ASN A 144 -55.71 11.11 -1.13
CA ASN A 144 -57.11 10.81 -0.80
C ASN A 144 -57.44 9.31 -0.95
N ARG A 145 -56.78 8.59 -1.87
CA ARG A 145 -56.95 7.13 -2.01
C ARG A 145 -56.25 6.34 -0.90
N GLU A 146 -55.08 6.76 -0.43
CA GLU A 146 -54.42 6.15 0.74
C GLU A 146 -55.33 6.16 1.99
N LEU A 147 -56.05 7.27 2.21
CA LEU A 147 -56.98 7.43 3.33
C LEU A 147 -58.20 6.52 3.23
N ASN A 148 -58.64 6.17 2.02
CA ASN A 148 -59.77 5.26 1.81
C ASN A 148 -59.36 3.79 1.87
N HIS A 149 -58.16 3.43 1.37
CA HIS A 149 -57.67 2.05 1.41
C HIS A 149 -57.42 1.55 2.84
N LYS A 150 -56.92 2.42 3.74
CA LYS A 150 -56.77 2.12 5.17
C LYS A 150 -58.11 1.88 5.89
N LYS A 151 -59.21 2.45 5.41
CA LYS A 151 -60.55 2.27 6.02
C LYS A 151 -61.19 0.94 5.62
N ILE A 152 -60.98 0.51 4.37
CA ILE A 152 -61.52 -0.76 3.86
C ILE A 152 -60.80 -1.95 4.52
N HIS A 153 -59.47 -1.87 4.62
CA HIS A 153 -58.66 -2.94 5.21
C HIS A 153 -58.98 -3.24 6.69
N ASN A 154 -59.40 -2.23 7.45
CA ASN A 154 -59.77 -2.40 8.87
C ASN A 154 -61.20 -2.94 9.08
N ALA A 155 -62.07 -2.90 8.08
CA ALA A 155 -63.44 -3.40 8.17
C ALA A 155 -63.56 -4.90 7.87
N GLU A 156 -62.66 -5.46 7.05
CA GLU A 156 -62.68 -6.87 6.62
C GLU A 156 -62.08 -7.84 7.67
N ILE A 157 -61.24 -7.35 8.58
CA ILE A 157 -60.58 -8.16 9.63
C ILE A 157 -61.58 -8.71 10.67
N GLY A 158 -62.80 -8.16 10.74
CA GLY A 158 -63.82 -8.55 11.73
C GLY A 158 -64.66 -9.78 11.42
N GLN A 159 -64.68 -10.31 10.18
CA GLN A 159 -65.74 -11.25 9.76
C GLN A 159 -65.33 -12.63 9.21
N LEU A 160 -64.06 -13.02 9.14
CA LEU A 160 -63.68 -14.20 8.34
C LEU A 160 -62.93 -15.27 9.16
N LYS A 161 -63.70 -16.18 9.77
CA LYS A 161 -63.24 -17.46 10.35
C LYS A 161 -63.73 -18.63 9.50
N GLU A 162 -62.96 -19.01 8.49
CA GLU A 162 -62.89 -20.37 7.93
C GLU A 162 -61.68 -20.40 6.96
N SER A 163 -60.61 -21.10 7.32
CA SER A 163 -59.29 -21.00 6.66
C SER A 163 -58.88 -22.26 5.89
N ASN A 164 -58.45 -22.13 4.63
CA ASN A 164 -57.94 -23.23 3.79
C ASN A 164 -56.47 -23.61 4.06
N ILE A 165 -55.74 -22.82 4.86
CA ILE A 165 -54.46 -23.25 5.45
C ILE A 165 -54.70 -23.48 6.94
N LYS A 166 -54.43 -24.71 7.40
CA LYS A 166 -54.62 -25.10 8.80
C LYS A 166 -53.26 -25.34 9.44
N ILE A 167 -52.91 -24.55 10.44
CA ILE A 167 -51.75 -24.82 11.29
C ILE A 167 -52.08 -26.07 12.11
N THR A 168 -51.38 -27.17 11.84
CA THR A 168 -51.64 -28.47 12.46
C THR A 168 -50.76 -28.72 13.70
N GLY A 169 -49.67 -27.96 13.86
CA GLY A 169 -48.83 -28.03 15.05
C GLY A 169 -47.49 -27.32 14.90
N LYS A 170 -46.62 -27.46 15.91
CA LYS A 170 -45.22 -26.99 15.89
C LYS A 170 -44.31 -28.09 16.41
N ARG A 171 -43.08 -28.17 15.90
CA ARG A 171 -42.02 -29.06 16.41
C ARG A 171 -40.67 -28.36 16.36
N GLU A 172 -39.70 -28.88 17.10
CA GLU A 172 -38.31 -28.45 16.96
C GLU A 172 -37.70 -29.05 15.68
N ALA A 173 -36.85 -28.28 15.00
CA ALA A 173 -36.05 -28.74 13.88
C ALA A 173 -35.06 -29.82 14.37
N ASN A 174 -34.88 -30.90 13.59
CA ASN A 174 -33.86 -31.90 13.90
C ASN A 174 -32.45 -31.35 13.60
N ALA A 175 -31.40 -32.07 14.01
CA ALA A 175 -30.02 -31.60 13.89
C ALA A 175 -29.62 -31.25 12.43
N SER A 176 -30.07 -32.04 11.45
CA SER A 176 -29.82 -31.81 10.03
C SER A 176 -30.55 -30.58 9.48
N GLU A 177 -31.82 -30.38 9.83
CA GLU A 177 -32.61 -29.21 9.46
C GLU A 177 -32.03 -27.95 10.09
N HIS A 178 -31.63 -28.03 11.36
CA HIS A 178 -31.03 -26.94 12.10
C HIS A 178 -29.72 -26.44 11.47
N GLN A 179 -28.97 -27.30 10.76
CA GLN A 179 -27.77 -26.87 10.05
C GLN A 179 -28.06 -26.07 8.77
N GLN A 180 -29.13 -26.41 8.05
CA GLN A 180 -29.52 -25.70 6.81
C GLN A 180 -30.30 -24.42 7.07
N LEU A 181 -31.00 -24.35 8.20
CA LEU A 181 -31.77 -23.16 8.60
C LEU A 181 -30.88 -22.06 9.23
N LYS A 182 -29.59 -22.34 9.48
CA LYS A 182 -28.66 -21.39 10.11
C LYS A 182 -28.34 -20.17 9.21
N PRO A 183 -28.14 -18.97 9.80
CA PRO A 183 -27.61 -17.81 9.08
C PRO A 183 -26.20 -18.08 8.53
N THR A 184 -26.01 -17.85 7.23
CA THR A 184 -24.71 -17.91 6.53
C THR A 184 -23.77 -16.75 6.92
N GLY A 185 -24.22 -15.76 7.69
CA GLY A 185 -23.43 -14.56 8.03
C GLY A 185 -22.56 -14.62 9.30
N LEU A 186 -22.71 -15.63 10.15
CA LEU A 186 -22.00 -15.68 11.45
C LEU A 186 -20.47 -15.80 11.33
N GLY A 187 -19.96 -16.39 10.25
CA GLY A 187 -18.51 -16.48 9.99
C GLY A 187 -17.87 -15.15 9.61
N MET A 188 -18.65 -14.22 9.04
CA MET A 188 -18.15 -12.92 8.57
C MET A 188 -17.84 -12.00 9.77
N GLY A 189 -18.64 -12.06 10.84
CA GLY A 189 -18.40 -11.30 12.06
C GLY A 189 -17.07 -11.64 12.75
N SER A 190 -16.71 -12.93 12.82
CA SER A 190 -15.39 -13.33 13.34
C SER A 190 -14.24 -12.86 12.45
N MET A 191 -14.42 -12.91 11.12
CA MET A 191 -13.40 -12.46 10.18
C MET A 191 -13.15 -10.95 10.31
N ILE A 192 -14.22 -10.16 10.43
CA ILE A 192 -14.16 -8.72 10.67
C ILE A 192 -13.48 -8.42 12.01
N ALA A 193 -13.80 -9.15 13.08
CA ALA A 193 -13.17 -8.95 14.39
C ALA A 193 -11.66 -9.26 14.38
N VAL A 194 -11.25 -10.32 13.68
CA VAL A 194 -9.83 -10.68 13.50
C VAL A 194 -9.11 -9.61 12.66
N LEU A 195 -9.74 -9.12 11.58
CA LEU A 195 -9.20 -8.03 10.75
C LEU A 195 -9.07 -6.71 11.52
N LEU A 196 -10.05 -6.36 12.36
CA LEU A 196 -9.96 -5.19 13.23
C LEU A 196 -8.81 -5.31 14.23
N ASN A 197 -8.61 -6.51 14.79
CA ASN A 197 -7.45 -6.78 15.64
C ASN A 197 -6.13 -6.65 14.89
N MET A 198 -6.08 -7.08 13.62
CA MET A 198 -4.91 -6.89 12.75
C MET A 198 -4.59 -5.41 12.58
N CYS A 199 -5.59 -4.61 12.22
CA CYS A 199 -5.42 -3.18 12.04
C CYS A 199 -4.95 -2.53 13.34
N LEU A 200 -5.51 -2.93 14.49
CA LEU A 200 -5.12 -2.40 15.79
C LEU A 200 -3.69 -2.77 16.18
N PHE A 201 -3.28 -4.03 15.97
CA PHE A 201 -1.90 -4.49 16.22
C PHE A 201 -0.91 -3.72 15.35
N LEU A 202 -1.18 -3.63 14.05
CA LEU A 202 -0.31 -2.94 13.10
C LEU A 202 -0.23 -1.43 13.38
N LEU A 203 -1.33 -0.78 13.77
CA LEU A 203 -1.36 0.64 14.14
C LEU A 203 -0.57 0.93 15.43
N LEU A 204 -0.56 0.00 16.38
CA LEU A 204 0.08 0.20 17.68
C LEU A 204 1.53 -0.31 17.71
N PHE A 205 1.93 -1.20 16.79
CA PHE A 205 3.29 -1.73 16.73
C PHE A 205 4.33 -0.66 16.33
N ASP A 206 3.95 0.26 15.45
CA ASP A 206 4.79 1.41 15.03
C ASP A 206 4.71 2.59 16.01
N SER A 207 3.99 2.42 17.13
CA SER A 207 3.91 3.43 18.18
C SER A 207 5.05 3.25 19.19
N ARG A 208 5.29 4.27 20.03
CA ARG A 208 6.24 4.20 21.17
C ARG A 208 5.91 3.08 22.19
N TYR A 209 4.81 2.35 22.03
CA TYR A 209 4.32 1.34 22.96
C TYR A 209 4.03 -0.02 22.29
N PRO A 210 5.03 -0.66 21.65
CA PRO A 210 4.85 -1.95 20.98
C PRO A 210 4.51 -3.07 21.98
N ALA A 211 4.97 -2.96 23.22
CA ALA A 211 4.57 -3.86 24.31
C ALA A 211 3.07 -3.78 24.62
N LEU A 212 2.50 -2.57 24.61
CA LEU A 212 1.06 -2.37 24.80
C LEU A 212 0.28 -2.93 23.61
N ALA A 213 0.76 -2.74 22.38
CA ALA A 213 0.18 -3.30 21.16
C ALA A 213 0.08 -4.83 21.22
N THR A 214 1.18 -5.46 21.65
CA THR A 214 1.28 -6.91 21.73
C THR A 214 0.42 -7.46 22.86
N ALA A 215 0.45 -6.84 24.04
CA ALA A 215 -0.43 -7.18 25.15
C ALA A 215 -1.91 -7.05 24.77
N THR A 216 -2.29 -5.94 24.13
CA THR A 216 -3.67 -5.70 23.67
C THR A 216 -4.12 -6.78 22.70
N SER A 217 -3.24 -7.18 21.77
CA SER A 217 -3.54 -8.25 20.80
C SER A 217 -3.68 -9.62 21.46
N LEU A 218 -2.80 -9.94 22.42
CA LEU A 218 -2.87 -11.15 23.25
C LEU A 218 -4.16 -11.23 24.08
N PHE A 219 -4.70 -10.10 24.53
CA PHE A 219 -5.99 -10.05 25.26
C PHE A 219 -7.22 -10.10 24.33
N LEU A 220 -7.17 -9.40 23.20
CA LEU A 220 -8.30 -9.30 22.28
C LEU A 220 -8.51 -10.57 21.44
N LEU A 221 -7.46 -11.34 21.14
CA LEU A 221 -7.58 -12.60 20.39
C LEU A 221 -8.45 -13.64 21.12
N PRO A 222 -8.17 -14.00 22.40
CA PRO A 222 -9.02 -14.89 23.19
C PRO A 222 -10.43 -14.32 23.41
N LEU A 223 -10.55 -13.01 23.62
CA LEU A 223 -11.84 -12.35 23.80
C LEU A 223 -12.70 -12.46 22.54
N ASN A 224 -12.14 -12.19 21.36
CA ASN A 224 -12.82 -12.33 20.08
C ASN A 224 -13.20 -13.79 19.80
N TYR A 225 -12.30 -14.73 20.10
CA TYR A 225 -12.60 -16.16 19.99
C TYR A 225 -13.72 -16.59 20.94
N TRP A 226 -13.71 -16.10 22.18
CA TRP A 226 -14.75 -16.36 23.17
C TRP A 226 -16.09 -15.73 22.78
N LEU A 227 -16.09 -14.48 22.30
CA LEU A 227 -17.28 -13.81 21.77
C LEU A 227 -17.85 -14.56 20.56
N PHE A 228 -17.00 -15.06 19.67
CA PHE A 228 -17.42 -15.89 18.55
C PHE A 228 -18.08 -17.19 19.01
N ILE A 229 -17.47 -17.92 19.96
CA ILE A 229 -18.07 -19.12 20.56
C ILE A 229 -19.41 -18.78 21.23
N ARG A 230 -19.47 -17.67 21.96
CA ARG A 230 -20.67 -17.25 22.68
C ARG A 230 -21.78 -16.82 21.72
N MET A 231 -21.49 -16.09 20.64
CA MET A 231 -22.46 -15.75 19.60
C MET A 231 -22.97 -17.01 18.90
N ARG A 232 -22.07 -17.97 18.62
CA ARG A 232 -22.44 -19.28 18.06
C ARG A 232 -23.37 -20.07 18.98
N ARG A 233 -23.17 -19.99 20.31
CA ARG A 233 -24.06 -20.59 21.32
C ARG A 233 -25.35 -19.79 21.55
N ALA A 234 -25.32 -18.47 21.45
CA ALA A 234 -26.51 -17.63 21.63
C ALA A 234 -27.52 -17.81 20.47
N HIS A 235 -27.02 -18.19 19.29
CA HIS A 235 -27.83 -18.49 18.11
C HIS A 235 -28.23 -19.98 18.00
N SER A 236 -27.92 -20.81 19.00
CA SER A 236 -28.48 -22.17 19.11
C SER A 236 -29.80 -22.16 19.87
N LYS A 237 -30.67 -21.16 19.63
CA LYS A 237 -32.06 -21.26 20.07
C LYS A 237 -32.72 -22.41 19.29
N PRO A 238 -33.60 -23.20 19.92
CA PRO A 238 -34.34 -24.25 19.25
C PRO A 238 -35.10 -23.62 18.07
N VAL A 239 -34.77 -24.06 16.85
CA VAL A 239 -35.42 -23.58 15.63
C VAL A 239 -36.77 -24.26 15.53
N MET A 240 -37.85 -23.49 15.64
CA MET A 240 -39.21 -24.02 15.65
C MET A 240 -39.77 -24.09 14.23
N VAL A 241 -40.17 -25.29 13.83
CA VAL A 241 -40.81 -25.58 12.55
C VAL A 241 -42.33 -25.67 12.76
N THR A 242 -43.09 -25.00 11.90
CA THR A 242 -44.55 -24.99 11.95
C THR A 242 -45.09 -25.98 10.93
N LYS A 243 -46.00 -26.86 11.36
CA LYS A 243 -46.70 -27.80 10.48
C LYS A 243 -47.99 -27.17 9.97
N MET A 244 -48.18 -27.24 8.66
CA MET A 244 -49.30 -26.66 7.95
C MET A 244 -49.87 -27.67 6.96
N ASN A 245 -51.13 -27.48 6.58
CA ASN A 245 -51.78 -28.19 5.50
C ASN A 245 -52.40 -27.15 4.58
N GLY A 246 -52.16 -27.27 3.27
CA GLY A 246 -52.61 -26.33 2.26
C GLY A 246 -52.41 -26.87 0.86
N LYS A 247 -53.00 -26.19 -0.12
CA LYS A 247 -52.96 -26.59 -1.53
C LYS A 247 -51.87 -25.81 -2.27
N ILE A 248 -51.01 -26.51 -3.02
CA ILE A 248 -49.99 -25.84 -3.85
C ILE A 248 -50.67 -25.18 -5.03
N TYR A 249 -50.43 -23.88 -5.21
CA TYR A 249 -51.02 -23.06 -6.26
C TYR A 249 -50.07 -22.89 -7.46
N SER A 250 -48.82 -22.49 -7.20
CA SER A 250 -47.83 -22.28 -8.24
C SER A 250 -46.41 -22.52 -7.71
N LEU A 251 -45.48 -22.66 -8.64
CA LEU A 251 -44.05 -22.81 -8.38
C LEU A 251 -43.31 -21.79 -9.25
N GLU A 252 -42.37 -21.05 -8.68
CA GLU A 252 -41.53 -20.09 -9.40
C GLU A 252 -40.05 -20.35 -9.09
N GLU A 253 -39.18 -20.26 -10.10
CA GLU A 253 -37.74 -20.40 -9.89
C GLU A 253 -37.12 -19.05 -9.51
N SER A 254 -36.41 -19.01 -8.39
CA SER A 254 -35.69 -17.83 -7.90
C SER A 254 -34.23 -18.20 -7.62
N GLY A 255 -33.39 -18.06 -8.65
CA GLY A 255 -31.97 -18.43 -8.58
C GLY A 255 -31.76 -19.94 -8.36
N ASP A 256 -31.07 -20.30 -7.26
CA ASP A 256 -30.80 -21.68 -6.86
C ASP A 256 -31.94 -22.30 -6.02
N GLU A 257 -33.02 -21.56 -5.78
CA GLU A 257 -34.16 -21.98 -4.96
C GLU A 257 -35.49 -21.92 -5.76
N LEU A 258 -36.50 -22.63 -5.28
CA LEU A 258 -37.84 -22.71 -5.83
C LEU A 258 -38.82 -22.07 -4.85
N LEU A 259 -39.50 -21.01 -5.26
CA LEU A 259 -40.64 -20.47 -4.52
C LEU A 259 -41.85 -21.39 -4.70
N VAL A 260 -42.44 -21.83 -3.59
CA VAL A 260 -43.66 -22.63 -3.58
C VAL A 260 -44.78 -21.80 -2.99
N TYR A 261 -45.77 -21.49 -3.81
CA TYR A 261 -46.93 -20.72 -3.39
C TYR A 261 -48.05 -21.65 -2.94
N PHE A 262 -48.61 -21.38 -1.76
CA PHE A 262 -49.79 -22.07 -1.25
C PHE A 262 -51.03 -21.18 -1.41
N GLN A 263 -52.14 -21.80 -1.84
CA GLN A 263 -53.39 -21.10 -2.13
C GLN A 263 -53.93 -20.42 -0.87
N PRO A 264 -54.20 -19.09 -0.90
CA PRO A 264 -54.72 -18.36 0.25
C PRO A 264 -56.11 -18.83 0.71
N PRO A 265 -56.48 -18.55 1.97
CA PRO A 265 -57.81 -18.86 2.50
C PRO A 265 -59.00 -18.27 1.72
N GLN A 266 -58.83 -17.15 1.00
CA GLN A 266 -59.91 -16.51 0.22
C GLN A 266 -59.37 -15.86 -1.07
N LEU A 267 -60.26 -15.67 -2.05
CA LEU A 267 -60.04 -15.06 -3.38
C LEU A 267 -59.68 -13.56 -3.35
N THR A 268 -59.42 -12.96 -2.19
CA THR A 268 -58.82 -11.63 -2.11
C THR A 268 -57.31 -11.77 -2.27
N MET A 269 -56.78 -11.12 -3.31
CA MET A 269 -55.42 -11.21 -3.88
C MET A 269 -54.23 -10.89 -2.92
N ALA A 270 -54.37 -10.97 -1.59
CA ALA A 270 -53.49 -10.25 -0.67
C ALA A 270 -52.66 -11.10 0.31
N SER A 271 -52.50 -12.42 0.13
CA SER A 271 -51.44 -13.18 0.86
C SER A 271 -51.34 -14.63 0.38
N SER A 272 -50.70 -14.85 -0.77
CA SER A 272 -50.16 -16.19 -1.04
C SER A 272 -49.05 -16.45 -0.02
N TYR A 273 -49.06 -17.63 0.61
CA TYR A 273 -47.92 -18.00 1.47
C TYR A 273 -46.85 -18.58 0.56
N ALA A 274 -45.79 -17.81 0.32
CA ALA A 274 -44.63 -18.25 -0.43
C ALA A 274 -43.60 -18.86 0.52
N TYR A 275 -43.05 -20.01 0.13
CA TYR A 275 -41.94 -20.61 0.86
C TYR A 275 -40.86 -21.11 -0.09
N TYR A 276 -39.60 -20.81 0.23
CA TYR A 276 -38.43 -21.26 -0.49
C TYR A 276 -38.15 -22.74 -0.25
N ALA A 277 -38.03 -23.52 -1.33
CA ALA A 277 -37.69 -24.93 -1.37
C ALA A 277 -36.45 -25.17 -2.27
N PRO A 278 -35.71 -26.28 -2.10
CA PRO A 278 -34.63 -26.65 -3.01
C PRO A 278 -35.13 -26.83 -4.45
N ILE A 279 -34.41 -26.28 -5.44
CA ILE A 279 -34.83 -26.36 -6.85
C ILE A 279 -35.00 -27.79 -7.37
N LYS A 280 -34.25 -28.76 -6.83
CA LYS A 280 -34.40 -30.18 -7.14
C LYS A 280 -35.76 -30.78 -6.75
N TRP A 281 -36.53 -30.12 -5.87
CA TRP A 281 -37.90 -30.55 -5.54
C TRP A 281 -38.90 -30.25 -6.64
N LYS A 282 -38.55 -29.37 -7.60
CA LYS A 282 -39.45 -28.89 -8.67
C LYS A 282 -40.23 -30.02 -9.33
N LYS A 283 -39.54 -31.06 -9.82
CA LYS A 283 -40.18 -32.18 -10.52
C LYS A 283 -41.25 -32.91 -9.70
N GLU A 284 -41.04 -33.05 -8.39
CA GLU A 284 -42.01 -33.73 -7.53
C GLU A 284 -43.10 -32.79 -7.00
N LEU A 285 -42.82 -31.48 -6.92
CA LEU A 285 -43.80 -30.47 -6.55
C LEU A 285 -44.73 -30.12 -7.71
N GLU A 286 -44.24 -30.12 -8.96
CA GLU A 286 -45.04 -29.92 -10.17
C GLU A 286 -46.18 -30.94 -10.26
N ARG A 287 -45.92 -32.19 -9.86
CA ARG A 287 -46.93 -33.25 -9.80
C ARG A 287 -47.99 -33.05 -8.72
N LYS A 288 -47.72 -32.18 -7.76
CA LYS A 288 -48.57 -31.88 -6.59
C LYS A 288 -49.23 -30.51 -6.68
N ILE A 289 -49.07 -29.79 -7.80
CA ILE A 289 -49.87 -28.59 -8.08
C ILE A 289 -51.35 -28.98 -8.01
N ASP A 290 -52.15 -28.10 -7.43
CA ASP A 290 -53.55 -28.30 -7.14
C ASP A 290 -53.91 -29.41 -6.13
N HIS A 291 -52.93 -30.01 -5.45
CA HIS A 291 -53.18 -31.01 -4.41
C HIS A 291 -52.97 -30.42 -3.01
N PHE A 292 -53.78 -30.87 -2.05
CA PHE A 292 -53.55 -30.60 -0.64
C PHE A 292 -52.37 -31.43 -0.14
N VAL A 293 -51.37 -30.75 0.41
CA VAL A 293 -50.16 -31.36 0.96
C VAL A 293 -49.99 -30.97 2.42
N ASN A 294 -49.41 -31.86 3.21
CA ASN A 294 -48.92 -31.52 4.54
C ASN A 294 -47.49 -31.03 4.40
N PHE A 295 -47.21 -29.83 4.90
CA PHE A 295 -45.89 -29.23 4.76
C PHE A 295 -45.43 -28.62 6.07
N GLU A 296 -44.12 -28.56 6.23
CA GLU A 296 -43.47 -28.02 7.41
C GLU A 296 -42.61 -26.84 6.98
N VAL A 297 -42.72 -25.71 7.68
CA VAL A 297 -42.03 -24.46 7.32
C VAL A 297 -41.28 -23.87 8.51
N TYR A 298 -40.21 -23.15 8.22
CA TYR A 298 -39.55 -22.25 9.15
C TYR A 298 -39.99 -20.82 8.82
N PRO A 299 -40.97 -20.26 9.55
CA PRO A 299 -41.61 -19.00 9.16
C PRO A 299 -40.66 -17.80 9.17
N GLU A 300 -39.68 -17.77 10.08
CA GLU A 300 -38.76 -16.62 10.22
C GLU A 300 -37.87 -16.40 8.99
N ARG A 301 -37.79 -17.37 8.08
CA ARG A 301 -37.03 -17.28 6.83
C ARG A 301 -37.80 -17.79 5.62
N GLU A 302 -39.10 -17.99 5.80
CA GLU A 302 -39.99 -18.49 4.75
C GLU A 302 -39.44 -19.75 4.05
N LYS A 303 -38.79 -20.67 4.79
CA LYS A 303 -38.21 -21.89 4.20
C LYS A 303 -39.10 -23.10 4.39
N LEU A 304 -39.30 -23.85 3.32
CA LEU A 304 -39.93 -25.17 3.33
C LEU A 304 -38.96 -26.22 3.87
N VAL A 305 -39.34 -26.87 4.96
CA VAL A 305 -38.55 -27.89 5.67
C VAL A 305 -38.89 -29.29 5.18
N SER A 306 -40.18 -29.60 4.99
CA SER A 306 -40.63 -30.87 4.42
C SER A 306 -42.01 -30.78 3.76
N ILE A 307 -42.28 -31.69 2.82
CA ILE A 307 -43.58 -31.91 2.17
C ILE A 307 -43.92 -33.40 2.16
N ASP A 308 -45.10 -33.74 2.70
CA ASP A 308 -45.68 -35.08 2.83
C ASP A 308 -44.71 -36.16 3.37
N LYS A 309 -43.69 -35.74 4.12
CA LYS A 309 -42.57 -36.58 4.60
C LYS A 309 -41.67 -37.19 3.50
N ASN A 310 -42.03 -37.06 2.22
CA ASN A 310 -41.27 -37.61 1.09
C ASN A 310 -40.17 -36.65 0.62
N LEU A 311 -40.43 -35.35 0.71
CA LEU A 311 -39.45 -34.30 0.44
C LEU A 311 -39.07 -33.67 1.77
N SER A 312 -37.78 -33.66 2.12
CA SER A 312 -37.32 -33.09 3.38
C SER A 312 -35.92 -32.54 3.21
N LEU A 313 -35.68 -31.35 3.74
CA LEU A 313 -34.36 -30.72 3.81
C LEU A 313 -33.32 -31.66 4.47
N ALA A 314 -33.76 -32.52 5.40
CA ALA A 314 -32.90 -33.52 6.04
C ALA A 314 -32.45 -34.63 5.08
N ALA A 315 -33.33 -35.10 4.20
CA ALA A 315 -33.03 -36.10 3.18
C ALA A 315 -32.22 -35.51 2.01
N ASP A 316 -32.34 -34.21 1.82
CA ASP A 316 -31.80 -33.48 0.69
C ASP A 316 -30.38 -32.96 0.86
N GLN A 317 -29.67 -33.37 1.90
CA GLN A 317 -28.26 -33.05 2.04
C GLN A 317 -27.50 -33.45 0.77
N PRO A 318 -26.88 -32.52 0.02
CA PRO A 318 -25.54 -32.83 -0.46
C PRO A 318 -24.75 -33.11 0.82
N GLU A 319 -24.28 -34.34 0.96
CA GLU A 319 -23.51 -34.85 2.09
C GLU A 319 -22.72 -33.70 2.73
N ALA A 320 -23.15 -33.30 3.93
CA ALA A 320 -22.88 -31.99 4.50
C ALA A 320 -21.47 -31.53 4.15
N ARG A 321 -21.34 -30.51 3.26
CA ARG A 321 -20.02 -29.92 2.93
C ARG A 321 -19.29 -29.77 4.25
N PRO A 322 -18.16 -30.46 4.43
CA PRO A 322 -17.57 -30.59 5.75
C PRO A 322 -17.32 -29.16 6.25
N GLN A 323 -17.59 -28.90 7.54
CA GLN A 323 -17.43 -27.58 8.18
C GLN A 323 -15.95 -27.14 8.25
N VAL A 324 -15.15 -27.58 7.30
CA VAL A 324 -13.73 -27.35 7.07
C VAL A 324 -13.51 -25.91 6.59
N THR A 325 -14.42 -25.32 5.81
CA THR A 325 -14.26 -23.95 5.26
C THR A 325 -13.94 -22.86 6.31
N PRO A 326 -14.61 -22.76 7.48
CA PRO A 326 -14.23 -21.78 8.50
C PRO A 326 -12.89 -22.11 9.18
N HIS A 327 -12.51 -23.39 9.28
CA HIS A 327 -11.21 -23.76 9.83
C HIS A 327 -10.08 -23.47 8.85
N VAL A 328 -10.32 -23.64 7.54
CA VAL A 328 -9.38 -23.30 6.46
C VAL A 328 -9.17 -21.79 6.38
N SER A 329 -10.24 -20.99 6.36
CA SER A 329 -10.12 -19.53 6.30
C SER A 329 -9.41 -18.97 7.54
N MET A 330 -9.70 -19.51 8.72
CA MET A 330 -9.03 -19.12 9.97
C MET A 330 -7.56 -19.58 9.99
N LEU A 331 -7.25 -20.78 9.50
CA LEU A 331 -5.87 -21.25 9.37
C LEU A 331 -5.05 -20.35 8.44
N ILE A 332 -5.60 -20.01 7.27
CA ILE A 332 -4.94 -19.09 6.32
C ILE A 332 -4.69 -17.73 6.98
N ALA A 333 -5.68 -17.17 7.67
CA ALA A 333 -5.51 -15.91 8.40
C ALA A 333 -4.38 -16.02 9.44
N ILE A 334 -4.39 -17.05 10.29
CA ILE A 334 -3.36 -17.27 11.31
C ILE A 334 -1.97 -17.41 10.68
N LEU A 335 -1.83 -18.13 9.57
CA LEU A 335 -0.55 -18.28 8.87
C LEU A 335 -0.04 -16.96 8.29
N ILE A 336 -0.93 -16.12 7.75
CA ILE A 336 -0.58 -14.76 7.31
C ILE A 336 -0.07 -13.93 8.50
N PHE A 337 -0.74 -13.99 9.66
CA PHE A 337 -0.27 -13.31 10.86
C PHE A 337 1.09 -13.83 11.34
N ALA A 338 1.28 -15.15 11.32
CA ALA A 338 2.55 -15.77 11.71
C ALA A 338 3.68 -15.31 10.79
N GLN A 339 3.44 -15.21 9.48
CA GLN A 339 4.41 -14.68 8.52
C GLN A 339 4.74 -13.21 8.78
N ILE A 340 3.74 -12.37 9.08
CA ILE A 340 3.95 -10.95 9.41
C ILE A 340 4.80 -10.84 10.68
N ALA A 341 4.43 -11.55 11.75
CA ALA A 341 5.17 -11.56 13.00
C ALA A 341 6.61 -12.07 12.79
N PHE A 342 6.81 -13.11 11.99
CA PHE A 342 8.15 -13.62 11.64
C PHE A 342 9.00 -12.57 10.91
N ASN A 343 8.43 -11.84 9.96
CA ASN A 343 9.12 -10.79 9.22
C ASN A 343 9.47 -9.56 10.07
N MET A 344 8.83 -9.39 11.23
CA MET A 344 9.14 -8.32 12.19
C MET A 344 10.29 -8.69 13.14
N VAL A 345 10.72 -9.96 13.16
CA VAL A 345 11.86 -10.39 13.96
C VAL A 345 13.15 -9.94 13.26
N GLU A 346 13.81 -8.96 13.85
CA GLU A 346 15.14 -8.56 13.40
C GLU A 346 16.15 -9.55 13.95
N LYS A 347 16.53 -10.52 13.11
CA LYS A 347 17.44 -11.62 13.49
C LYS A 347 18.69 -11.16 14.28
N PRO A 348 19.43 -10.10 13.88
CA PRO A 348 20.63 -9.69 14.61
C PRO A 348 20.33 -9.23 16.05
N ILE A 349 19.23 -8.48 16.23
CA ILE A 349 18.79 -8.01 17.54
C ILE A 349 18.26 -9.17 18.38
N PHE A 350 17.51 -10.08 17.76
CA PHE A 350 17.01 -11.28 18.42
C PHE A 350 18.14 -12.17 18.92
N ASP A 351 19.12 -12.49 18.06
CA ASP A 351 20.29 -13.30 18.42
C ASP A 351 21.08 -12.64 19.56
N ALA A 352 21.27 -11.31 19.52
CA ALA A 352 21.88 -10.55 20.60
C ALA A 352 21.09 -10.62 21.91
N SER A 353 19.77 -10.47 21.85
CA SER A 353 18.88 -10.53 23.02
C SER A 353 18.87 -11.90 23.69
N LEU A 354 18.93 -12.98 22.89
CA LEU A 354 19.00 -14.35 23.37
C LEU A 354 20.30 -14.58 24.12
N GLN A 355 21.41 -14.13 23.54
CA GLN A 355 22.73 -14.26 24.16
C GLN A 355 22.87 -13.41 25.43
N GLN A 356 22.31 -12.21 25.46
CA GLN A 356 22.37 -11.35 26.65
C GLN A 356 21.66 -11.98 27.87
N ILE A 357 20.56 -12.71 27.67
CA ILE A 357 19.89 -13.45 28.76
C ILE A 357 20.81 -14.52 29.36
N TRP A 358 21.67 -15.12 28.54
CA TRP A 358 22.56 -16.18 28.97
C TRP A 358 23.92 -15.68 29.47
N HIS A 359 24.41 -14.55 28.93
CA HIS A 359 25.76 -14.04 29.14
C HIS A 359 25.74 -12.51 29.25
N GLU A 360 25.28 -11.97 30.38
CA GLU A 360 25.39 -10.54 30.65
C GLU A 360 26.83 -10.20 31.04
N ARG A 361 27.71 -10.08 30.04
CA ARG A 361 29.09 -9.62 30.20
C ARG A 361 29.21 -8.21 29.63
N LYS A 362 29.76 -7.31 30.45
CA LYS A 362 30.18 -5.97 30.03
C LYS A 362 31.69 -6.02 29.75
N ILE A 363 32.06 -5.71 28.51
CA ILE A 363 33.44 -5.58 28.05
C ILE A 363 33.76 -4.09 27.97
N THR A 364 34.85 -3.67 28.60
CA THR A 364 35.40 -2.33 28.46
C THR A 364 36.76 -2.47 27.78
N ALA A 365 36.96 -1.77 26.67
CA ALA A 365 38.20 -1.78 25.92
C ALA A 365 38.65 -0.35 25.58
N ASN A 366 39.90 -0.05 25.89
CA ASN A 366 40.58 1.21 25.58
C ASN A 366 41.35 1.15 24.26
N GLY A 367 41.39 0.00 23.59
CA GLY A 367 42.19 -0.22 22.39
C GLY A 367 41.78 -1.47 21.63
N ALA A 368 42.36 -1.62 20.44
CA ALA A 368 42.15 -2.76 19.56
C ALA A 368 42.64 -4.07 20.18
N SER A 369 43.82 -4.08 20.79
CA SER A 369 44.42 -5.28 21.38
C SER A 369 43.60 -5.83 22.54
N GLU A 370 43.13 -4.96 23.45
CA GLU A 370 42.26 -5.37 24.57
C GLU A 370 40.96 -6.02 24.07
N LEU A 371 40.41 -5.51 22.96
CA LEU A 371 39.18 -6.02 22.37
C LEU A 371 39.39 -7.34 21.62
N LEU A 372 40.55 -7.49 20.96
CA LEU A 372 40.98 -8.73 20.32
C LEU A 372 41.21 -9.84 21.35
N GLU A 373 41.87 -9.56 22.47
CA GLU A 373 42.09 -10.54 23.55
C GLU A 373 40.78 -10.99 24.21
N GLN A 374 39.84 -10.07 24.41
CA GLN A 374 38.59 -10.35 25.10
C GLN A 374 37.56 -11.10 24.23
N HIS A 375 37.71 -11.06 22.90
CA HIS A 375 36.86 -11.71 21.91
C HIS A 375 35.35 -11.53 22.20
N PRO A 376 34.81 -10.31 22.03
CA PRO A 376 33.41 -10.02 22.36
C PRO A 376 32.45 -10.87 21.52
N ASN A 377 31.49 -11.48 22.20
CA ASN A 377 30.44 -12.28 21.59
C ASN A 377 29.19 -11.45 21.28
N ILE A 378 28.35 -11.96 20.38
CA ILE A 378 27.01 -11.39 20.11
C ILE A 378 26.22 -11.33 21.42
N GLY A 379 25.57 -10.20 21.70
CA GLY A 379 24.78 -9.95 22.91
C GLY A 379 25.56 -9.32 24.08
N GLU A 380 26.89 -9.29 24.03
CA GLU A 380 27.69 -8.64 25.08
C GLU A 380 27.66 -7.12 24.94
N LYS A 381 27.65 -6.42 26.08
CA LYS A 381 27.72 -4.96 26.10
C LYS A 381 29.17 -4.53 26.00
N VAL A 382 29.52 -3.82 24.95
CA VAL A 382 30.87 -3.31 24.73
C VAL A 382 30.90 -1.81 24.99
N VAL A 383 31.93 -1.41 25.72
CA VAL A 383 32.25 -0.03 26.07
C VAL A 383 33.62 0.29 25.50
N LEU A 384 33.67 1.25 24.58
CA LEU A 384 34.88 1.66 23.89
C LEU A 384 35.29 3.05 24.36
N SER A 385 36.53 3.18 24.85
CA SER A 385 37.12 4.45 25.31
C SER A 385 38.44 4.80 24.62
N GLY A 386 38.86 3.99 23.64
CA GLY A 386 40.10 4.16 22.89
C GLY A 386 40.08 5.16 21.74
N HIS A 387 41.25 5.34 21.12
CA HIS A 387 41.44 6.18 19.94
C HIS A 387 40.73 5.59 18.72
N ARG A 388 40.18 6.45 17.86
CA ARG A 388 39.32 6.02 16.74
C ARG A 388 39.63 6.76 15.44
N GLN A 389 39.70 6.03 14.33
CA GLN A 389 39.79 6.63 13.01
C GLN A 389 38.47 6.45 12.27
N CYS A 390 37.72 7.53 12.06
CA CYS A 390 36.46 7.46 11.30
C CYS A 390 36.73 7.24 9.81
N LEU A 391 36.07 6.23 9.23
CA LEU A 391 36.21 5.84 7.82
C LEU A 391 35.05 6.32 6.96
N LYS A 392 33.86 6.46 7.54
CA LYS A 392 32.66 6.89 6.82
C LYS A 392 31.82 7.80 7.68
N THR A 393 31.59 9.01 7.18
CA THR A 393 30.68 9.98 7.76
C THR A 393 29.38 10.06 6.96
N GLU A 394 28.25 10.25 7.65
CA GLU A 394 26.95 10.53 7.03
C GLU A 394 26.48 11.93 7.47
N LYS A 395 26.11 12.78 6.52
CA LYS A 395 25.49 14.07 6.82
C LYS A 395 24.02 13.83 7.13
N ASN A 396 23.58 14.14 8.33
CA ASN A 396 22.19 14.04 8.73
C ASN A 396 21.62 15.45 8.98
N HIS A 397 20.62 15.84 8.18
CA HIS A 397 19.87 17.09 8.33
C HIS A 397 18.65 16.83 9.23
N TRP A 398 18.84 16.89 10.53
CA TRP A 398 17.73 16.93 11.49
C TRP A 398 17.82 18.23 12.29
N ASP A 399 16.70 18.93 12.43
CA ASP A 399 16.56 20.18 13.21
C ASP A 399 17.38 21.40 12.76
N GLY A 400 17.74 21.49 11.47
CA GLY A 400 18.44 22.65 10.91
C GLY A 400 19.91 22.77 11.32
N PHE A 401 20.48 21.70 11.89
CA PHE A 401 21.90 21.55 12.15
C PHE A 401 22.45 20.37 11.34
N ASP A 402 23.55 20.60 10.62
CA ASP A 402 24.28 19.56 9.93
C ASP A 402 25.11 18.77 10.94
N SER A 403 24.66 17.57 11.28
CA SER A 403 25.46 16.63 12.08
C SER A 403 26.20 15.65 11.16
N VAL A 404 27.47 15.40 11.46
CA VAL A 404 28.34 14.49 10.69
C VAL A 404 28.53 13.21 11.50
N LEU A 405 27.74 12.17 11.24
CA LEU A 405 27.72 10.97 12.08
C LEU A 405 28.77 9.95 11.58
N CYS A 406 29.59 9.41 12.48
CA CYS A 406 30.55 8.36 12.11
C CYS A 406 29.89 6.97 12.16
N GLN A 407 29.67 6.34 11.01
CA GLN A 407 29.05 5.01 10.93
C GLN A 407 30.07 3.86 11.02
N ARG A 408 31.30 4.09 10.56
CA ARG A 408 32.35 3.07 10.50
C ARG A 408 33.67 3.68 10.97
N PHE A 409 34.37 3.04 11.91
CA PHE A 409 35.67 3.50 12.39
C PHE A 409 36.61 2.35 12.76
N TYR A 410 37.92 2.57 12.71
CA TYR A 410 38.90 1.69 13.35
C TYR A 410 39.10 2.11 14.80
N LEU A 411 39.06 1.15 15.72
CA LEU A 411 39.59 1.32 17.07
C LEU A 411 41.10 1.05 17.05
N LEU A 412 41.89 1.88 17.72
CA LEU A 412 43.35 1.84 17.75
C LEU A 412 43.85 1.80 19.20
N ASP A 413 45.00 1.17 19.45
CA ASP A 413 45.63 1.13 20.78
C ASP A 413 46.29 2.46 21.14
N HIS A 414 46.81 3.17 20.14
CA HIS A 414 47.54 4.42 20.31
C HIS A 414 47.01 5.51 19.38
N ALA A 415 47.24 6.77 19.75
CA ALA A 415 47.00 7.88 18.86
C ALA A 415 47.92 7.76 17.65
N LEU A 416 47.41 8.04 16.45
CA LEU A 416 48.21 8.00 15.23
C LEU A 416 49.48 8.85 15.40
N PRO A 417 50.69 8.32 15.07
CA PRO A 417 51.93 9.06 15.20
C PRO A 417 51.90 10.33 14.33
N THR A 418 52.58 11.39 14.79
CA THR A 418 52.85 12.59 13.97
C THR A 418 53.74 12.20 12.81
N LEU A 419 53.17 12.22 11.60
CA LEU A 419 53.89 11.84 10.39
C LEU A 419 54.82 12.95 9.89
N SER A 420 56.02 12.53 9.48
CA SER A 420 56.89 13.30 8.62
C SER A 420 56.46 13.11 7.17
N VAL A 421 56.09 14.21 6.51
CA VAL A 421 55.73 14.28 5.09
C VAL A 421 56.91 13.86 4.21
N PRO A 422 56.82 12.82 3.35
CA PRO A 422 57.84 12.53 2.35
C PRO A 422 57.77 13.48 1.13
N ASP A 423 58.96 13.81 0.61
CA ASP A 423 59.29 14.94 -0.25
C ASP A 423 58.67 14.96 -1.68
N SER A 424 58.32 16.18 -2.14
CA SER A 424 58.04 16.65 -3.52
C SER A 424 56.69 16.35 -4.22
N VAL A 425 56.13 15.14 -4.12
CA VAL A 425 54.87 14.80 -4.84
C VAL A 425 53.66 15.47 -4.19
N GLU A 426 53.63 15.51 -2.86
CA GLU A 426 52.55 16.15 -2.10
C GLU A 426 52.60 17.68 -2.23
N GLU A 427 53.80 18.27 -2.31
CA GLU A 427 53.97 19.70 -2.61
C GLU A 427 53.38 20.09 -3.95
N THR A 428 53.57 19.25 -4.98
CA THR A 428 53.03 19.48 -6.33
C THR A 428 51.49 19.45 -6.32
N LYS A 429 50.88 18.47 -5.65
CA LYS A 429 49.41 18.37 -5.53
C LYS A 429 48.82 19.53 -4.71
N LEU A 430 49.48 19.91 -3.61
CA LEU A 430 49.09 21.06 -2.78
C LEU A 430 49.21 22.40 -3.52
N ALA A 431 50.32 22.62 -4.23
CA ALA A 431 50.51 23.79 -5.06
C ALA A 431 49.43 23.90 -6.13
N PHE A 432 49.06 22.77 -6.76
CA PHE A 432 47.95 22.73 -7.71
C PHE A 432 46.61 23.13 -7.08
N ILE A 433 46.21 22.53 -5.96
CA ILE A 433 44.94 22.83 -5.28
C ILE A 433 44.86 24.32 -4.91
N ASN A 434 45.92 24.86 -4.32
CA ASN A 434 45.98 26.27 -3.95
C ASN A 434 45.95 27.20 -5.16
N ASN A 435 46.69 26.86 -6.23
CA ASN A 435 46.68 27.65 -7.46
C ASN A 435 45.34 27.55 -8.19
N TYR A 436 44.63 26.41 -8.11
CA TYR A 436 43.29 26.24 -8.67
C TYR A 436 42.27 27.10 -7.93
N ASN A 437 42.28 27.08 -6.60
CA ASN A 437 41.37 27.88 -5.76
C ASN A 437 41.62 29.39 -5.89
N ASN A 438 42.89 29.79 -6.06
CA ASN A 438 43.29 31.20 -6.24
C ASN A 438 43.21 31.66 -7.69
N ALA A 439 43.20 30.73 -8.65
CA ALA A 439 42.98 31.08 -10.04
C ALA A 439 41.53 31.56 -10.16
N ASN A 440 41.35 32.83 -10.53
CA ASN A 440 40.07 33.30 -11.04
C ASN A 440 39.82 32.56 -12.37
N LEU A 441 39.35 31.31 -12.30
CA LEU A 441 39.13 30.39 -13.42
C LEU A 441 37.90 30.77 -14.22
N THR A 442 37.14 31.76 -13.75
CA THR A 442 36.09 32.41 -14.54
C THR A 442 36.75 33.23 -15.65
N PRO A 443 36.49 32.89 -16.93
CA PRO A 443 37.01 33.63 -18.06
C PRO A 443 36.33 35.00 -18.12
N GLU A 444 36.94 36.02 -17.53
CA GLU A 444 36.45 37.39 -17.60
C GLU A 444 36.98 38.09 -18.87
N LEU A 445 36.07 38.33 -19.82
CA LEU A 445 36.31 39.30 -20.88
C LEU A 445 36.46 40.68 -20.23
N ASN A 446 37.48 41.44 -20.61
CA ASN A 446 37.55 42.85 -20.20
C ASN A 446 36.25 43.56 -20.66
N ALA A 447 35.73 44.46 -19.82
CA ALA A 447 34.43 45.08 -20.03
C ALA A 447 34.29 45.75 -21.42
N ASN A 448 35.38 46.31 -21.94
CA ASN A 448 35.44 46.97 -23.25
C ASN A 448 35.35 45.98 -24.42
N THR A 449 35.97 44.81 -24.27
CA THR A 449 35.98 43.72 -25.27
C THR A 449 34.63 43.02 -25.29
N TYR A 450 34.06 42.79 -24.10
CA TYR A 450 32.68 42.32 -23.95
C TYR A 450 31.68 43.27 -24.61
N TYR A 451 31.82 44.59 -24.39
CA TYR A 451 30.96 45.62 -24.97
C TYR A 451 31.05 45.67 -26.51
N ARG A 452 32.26 45.55 -27.07
CA ARG A 452 32.45 45.45 -28.54
C ARG A 452 31.80 44.21 -29.14
N LEU A 453 31.96 43.05 -28.50
CA LEU A 453 31.38 41.78 -28.96
C LEU A 453 29.84 41.76 -28.81
N THR A 454 29.29 42.40 -27.77
CA THR A 454 27.82 42.57 -27.62
C THR A 454 27.23 43.56 -28.61
N ILE A 455 27.98 44.59 -29.03
CA ILE A 455 27.56 45.49 -30.14
C ILE A 455 27.52 44.73 -31.47
N LEU A 456 28.51 43.88 -31.75
CA LEU A 456 28.53 43.04 -32.95
C LEU A 456 27.38 42.01 -32.95
N ALA A 457 27.07 41.43 -31.79
CA ALA A 457 25.95 40.50 -31.64
C ALA A 457 24.57 41.18 -31.68
N SER A 458 24.45 42.44 -31.23
CA SER A 458 23.18 43.19 -31.21
C SER A 458 22.73 43.69 -32.60
N LEU A 459 23.61 43.64 -33.59
CA LEU A 459 23.28 43.84 -35.01
C LEU A 459 22.48 42.67 -35.61
N ASN A 460 22.34 41.55 -34.88
CA ASN A 460 21.45 40.44 -35.24
C ASN A 460 20.32 40.34 -34.20
N LYS A 461 19.08 40.65 -34.62
CA LYS A 461 17.96 41.11 -33.77
C LYS A 461 17.33 40.09 -32.79
N GLN A 462 17.98 38.99 -32.44
CA GLN A 462 17.32 37.88 -31.70
C GLN A 462 17.88 37.45 -30.33
N THR A 463 18.90 38.09 -29.76
CA THR A 463 19.54 37.50 -28.55
C THR A 463 19.94 38.54 -27.49
N ILE A 464 18.95 38.97 -26.69
CA ILE A 464 19.21 39.68 -25.41
C ILE A 464 19.12 38.72 -24.21
N SER A 465 18.45 37.56 -24.32
CA SER A 465 18.45 36.53 -23.27
C SER A 465 19.75 35.71 -23.18
N ALA A 466 20.62 35.77 -24.20
CA ALA A 466 21.88 35.02 -24.26
C ALA A 466 23.05 35.60 -23.43
N ARG A 467 22.83 36.70 -22.68
CA ARG A 467 23.89 37.38 -21.92
C ARG A 467 24.59 36.51 -20.86
N LYS A 468 23.92 35.46 -20.36
CA LYS A 468 24.46 34.51 -19.35
C LYS A 468 25.11 33.25 -19.95
N ASP A 469 24.94 33.05 -21.26
CA ASP A 469 25.25 31.78 -21.93
C ASP A 469 26.45 31.89 -22.89
N ILE A 470 27.24 32.96 -22.82
CA ILE A 470 28.45 33.16 -23.64
C ILE A 470 29.68 33.28 -22.73
N ARG A 471 30.78 32.66 -23.14
CA ARG A 471 32.09 32.59 -22.48
C ARG A 471 33.17 33.08 -23.44
N GLY A 472 34.17 33.79 -22.92
CA GLY A 472 35.30 34.28 -23.70
C GLY A 472 36.62 33.68 -23.22
N LEU A 473 37.17 32.70 -23.93
CA LEU A 473 38.43 32.04 -23.58
C LEU A 473 39.59 32.74 -24.30
N SER A 474 40.55 33.30 -23.55
CA SER A 474 41.73 33.94 -24.13
C SER A 474 42.88 32.94 -24.31
N GLY A 475 43.84 33.24 -25.19
CA GLY A 475 45.08 32.47 -25.28
C GLY A 475 45.81 32.38 -23.94
N ARG A 476 45.82 33.48 -23.19
CA ARG A 476 46.31 33.52 -21.80
C ARG A 476 45.58 32.55 -20.87
N TYR A 477 44.26 32.38 -21.03
CA TYR A 477 43.50 31.39 -20.27
C TYR A 477 43.97 29.98 -20.58
N PHE A 478 44.09 29.62 -21.87
CA PHE A 478 44.58 28.30 -22.29
C PHE A 478 45.99 28.01 -21.77
N LYS A 479 46.89 28.99 -21.87
CA LYS A 479 48.24 28.90 -21.31
C LYS A 479 48.22 28.64 -19.81
N LYS A 480 47.50 29.48 -19.05
CA LYS A 480 47.38 29.34 -17.60
C LYS A 480 46.78 27.99 -17.20
N MET A 481 45.77 27.51 -17.92
CA MET A 481 45.15 26.21 -17.67
C MET A 481 46.11 25.05 -17.95
N THR A 482 46.86 25.14 -19.04
CA THR A 482 47.86 24.14 -19.44
C THR A 482 48.99 24.08 -18.42
N GLU A 483 49.53 25.24 -18.02
CA GLU A 483 50.58 25.33 -17.00
C GLU A 483 50.12 24.84 -15.62
N LEU A 484 48.87 25.14 -15.24
CA LEU A 484 48.30 24.70 -13.96
C LEU A 484 48.11 23.18 -13.91
N PHE A 485 47.60 22.57 -14.98
CA PHE A 485 47.24 21.15 -14.98
C PHE A 485 48.36 20.22 -15.48
N ALA A 486 49.32 20.70 -16.27
CA ALA A 486 50.45 19.90 -16.76
C ALA A 486 51.18 19.12 -15.64
N PRO A 487 51.57 19.72 -14.49
CA PRO A 487 52.31 19.01 -13.45
C PRO A 487 51.49 17.97 -12.69
N ILE A 488 50.15 17.99 -12.78
CA ILE A 488 49.29 17.02 -12.08
C ILE A 488 48.72 15.94 -12.98
N CYS A 489 48.90 16.06 -14.30
CA CYS A 489 48.21 15.18 -15.24
C CYS A 489 48.69 13.74 -15.26
N ASP A 490 49.87 13.48 -14.71
CA ASP A 490 50.37 12.11 -14.54
C ASP A 490 49.76 11.42 -13.31
N TYR A 491 49.03 12.18 -12.46
CA TYR A 491 48.42 11.68 -11.22
C TYR A 491 46.89 11.57 -11.28
N SER A 492 46.24 11.91 -12.41
CA SER A 492 44.78 11.88 -12.53
C SER A 492 44.34 11.07 -13.74
N GLU A 493 43.43 10.11 -13.52
CA GLU A 493 42.81 9.34 -14.61
C GLU A 493 41.90 10.19 -15.49
N HIS A 494 41.43 11.34 -14.98
CA HIS A 494 40.59 12.29 -15.71
C HIS A 494 41.37 13.28 -16.60
N CYS A 495 42.71 13.30 -16.52
CA CYS A 495 43.50 14.22 -17.33
C CYS A 495 43.44 14.02 -18.85
N PRO A 496 43.32 12.79 -19.42
CA PRO A 496 43.08 12.61 -20.84
C PRO A 496 41.82 13.34 -21.33
N GLN A 497 40.72 13.26 -20.57
CA GLN A 497 39.46 13.94 -20.87
C GLN A 497 39.63 15.47 -20.81
N PHE A 498 40.33 15.97 -19.79
CA PHE A 498 40.66 17.40 -19.70
C PHE A 498 41.50 17.88 -20.88
N LYS A 499 42.57 17.16 -21.24
CA LYS A 499 43.45 17.46 -22.39
C LYS A 499 42.66 17.48 -23.69
N GLU A 500 41.76 16.52 -23.88
CA GLU A 500 40.91 16.43 -25.06
C GLU A 500 39.97 17.65 -25.17
N GLU A 501 39.24 17.97 -24.10
CA GLU A 501 38.30 19.09 -24.11
C GLU A 501 39.01 20.44 -24.24
N LEU A 502 40.16 20.63 -23.58
CA LEU A 502 40.97 21.85 -23.73
C LEU A 502 41.49 22.00 -25.18
N THR A 503 41.96 20.89 -25.78
CA THR A 503 42.41 20.82 -27.17
C THR A 503 41.29 21.17 -28.15
N LYS A 504 40.06 20.65 -27.94
CA LYS A 504 38.90 20.98 -28.78
C LYS A 504 38.61 22.48 -28.78
N GLN A 505 38.64 23.12 -27.61
CA GLN A 505 38.41 24.56 -27.51
C GLN A 505 39.57 25.36 -28.13
N TRP A 506 40.82 24.90 -27.99
CA TRP A 506 41.97 25.53 -28.64
C TRP A 506 41.92 25.45 -30.16
N GLN A 507 41.57 24.29 -30.72
CA GLN A 507 41.41 24.12 -32.16
C GLN A 507 40.31 25.03 -32.72
N LYS A 508 39.23 25.25 -31.97
CA LYS A 508 38.22 26.27 -32.32
C LYS A 508 38.83 27.68 -32.34
N LEU A 509 39.62 28.04 -31.32
CA LEU A 509 40.32 29.33 -31.28
C LEU A 509 41.23 29.51 -32.51
N LEU A 510 42.00 28.50 -32.89
CA LEU A 510 42.89 28.55 -34.07
C LEU A 510 42.12 28.64 -35.39
N ALA A 511 40.97 27.96 -35.50
CA ALA A 511 40.12 28.03 -36.68
C ALA A 511 39.51 29.43 -36.88
N ASP A 512 39.31 30.19 -35.79
CA ASP A 512 38.76 31.55 -35.81
C ASP A 512 39.82 32.64 -36.06
N LEU A 513 41.11 32.28 -36.18
CA LEU A 513 42.18 33.23 -36.48
C LEU A 513 42.17 33.66 -37.96
N PRO A 514 42.70 34.87 -38.30
CA PRO A 514 42.80 35.34 -39.69
C PRO A 514 43.55 34.40 -40.63
N ASN A 515 44.51 33.64 -40.09
CA ASN A 515 45.24 32.59 -40.78
C ASN A 515 45.00 31.28 -40.01
N PRO A 516 43.95 30.52 -40.35
CA PRO A 516 43.59 29.32 -39.60
C PRO A 516 44.71 28.28 -39.69
N SER A 517 45.10 27.76 -38.54
CA SER A 517 46.06 26.66 -38.42
C SER A 517 45.38 25.43 -37.84
N THR A 518 45.89 24.25 -38.18
CA THR A 518 45.46 22.99 -37.58
C THR A 518 46.64 22.39 -36.83
N CYS A 519 46.36 21.76 -35.70
CA CYS A 519 47.35 21.09 -34.88
C CYS A 519 46.81 19.71 -34.49
N SER A 520 47.69 18.70 -34.45
CA SER A 520 47.38 17.46 -33.73
C SER A 520 47.24 17.75 -32.23
N ALA A 521 46.63 16.85 -31.45
CA ALA A 521 46.42 17.09 -30.03
C ALA A 521 47.71 17.42 -29.26
N GLU A 522 48.81 16.73 -29.59
CA GLU A 522 50.13 16.98 -28.99
C GLU A 522 50.73 18.32 -29.42
N GLN A 523 50.60 18.68 -30.70
CA GLN A 523 51.03 19.98 -31.21
C GLN A 523 50.22 21.12 -30.59
N CYS A 524 48.90 20.95 -30.43
CA CYS A 524 48.03 21.94 -29.81
C CYS A 524 48.45 22.19 -28.36
N TRP A 525 48.76 21.12 -27.61
CA TRP A 525 49.23 21.23 -26.23
C TRP A 525 50.53 22.03 -26.12
N GLN A 526 51.51 21.77 -27.01
CA GLN A 526 52.76 22.53 -27.05
C GLN A 526 52.53 24.00 -27.45
N GLN A 527 51.62 24.27 -28.38
CA GLN A 527 51.28 25.63 -28.81
C GLN A 527 50.58 26.45 -27.72
N MET A 528 49.75 25.83 -26.87
CA MET A 528 49.06 26.52 -25.77
C MET A 528 50.01 27.13 -24.74
N VAL A 529 51.21 26.58 -24.57
CA VAL A 529 52.22 27.11 -23.65
C VAL A 529 53.03 28.26 -24.26
N SER A 530 52.93 28.47 -25.58
CA SER A 530 53.65 29.52 -26.28
C SER A 530 53.03 30.91 -26.11
N ASP A 531 53.87 31.95 -26.15
CA ASP A 531 53.44 33.35 -26.03
C ASP A 531 52.73 33.88 -27.30
N GLU A 532 52.86 33.16 -28.42
CA GLU A 532 52.46 33.61 -29.76
C GLU A 532 50.96 33.94 -29.85
N TYR A 533 50.14 33.27 -29.04
CA TYR A 533 48.68 33.33 -29.12
C TYR A 533 48.02 33.94 -27.88
N GLU A 534 48.78 34.53 -26.93
CA GLU A 534 48.22 35.02 -25.66
C GLU A 534 47.07 36.02 -25.82
N THR A 535 47.12 36.82 -26.88
CA THR A 535 46.13 37.86 -27.20
C THR A 535 44.97 37.36 -28.06
N ALA A 536 44.95 36.09 -28.45
CA ALA A 536 43.83 35.50 -29.17
C ALA A 536 42.63 35.28 -28.24
N TYR A 537 41.41 35.31 -28.79
CA TYR A 537 40.18 35.14 -28.03
C TYR A 537 39.19 34.27 -28.78
N LEU A 538 38.61 33.30 -28.08
CA LEU A 538 37.48 32.49 -28.52
C LEU A 538 36.23 32.93 -27.80
N VAL A 539 35.17 33.24 -28.54
CA VAL A 539 33.84 33.54 -27.98
C VAL A 539 32.94 32.35 -28.28
N THR A 540 32.51 31.65 -27.24
CA THR A 540 31.73 30.40 -27.38
C THR A 540 30.58 30.35 -26.38
N HIS A 541 29.61 29.45 -26.60
CA HIS A 541 28.52 29.24 -25.67
C HIS A 541 28.98 28.49 -24.42
N LYS A 542 28.41 28.85 -23.25
CA LYS A 542 28.66 28.18 -21.97
C LYS A 542 28.40 26.67 -22.04
N ARG A 543 27.42 26.24 -22.84
CA ARG A 543 27.14 24.81 -23.06
C ARG A 543 28.31 24.08 -23.73
N GLU A 544 29.08 24.77 -24.55
CA GLU A 544 30.25 24.19 -25.24
C GLU A 544 31.50 24.19 -24.35
N THR A 545 31.57 25.06 -23.34
CA THR A 545 32.67 25.07 -22.36
C THR A 545 32.35 24.21 -21.13
N TYR A 546 31.10 23.82 -20.92
CA TYR A 546 30.68 23.00 -19.79
C TYR A 546 31.43 21.66 -19.67
N PRO A 547 31.68 20.91 -20.76
CA PRO A 547 32.48 19.69 -20.67
C PRO A 547 33.92 19.94 -20.17
N LEU A 548 34.54 21.06 -20.57
CA LEU A 548 35.85 21.47 -20.07
C LEU A 548 35.80 21.85 -18.58
N GLU A 549 34.82 22.66 -18.17
CA GLU A 549 34.61 23.03 -16.76
C GLU A 549 34.39 21.78 -15.88
N GLN A 550 33.63 20.78 -16.38
CA GLN A 550 33.39 19.52 -15.70
C GLN A 550 34.65 18.65 -15.60
N ALA A 551 35.42 18.52 -16.69
CA ALA A 551 36.66 17.75 -16.69
C ALA A 551 37.69 18.36 -15.71
N MET A 552 37.81 19.69 -15.67
CA MET A 552 38.65 20.40 -14.69
C MET A 552 38.23 20.10 -13.24
N ALA A 553 36.92 20.14 -12.96
CA ALA A 553 36.39 19.87 -11.62
C ALA A 553 36.61 18.42 -11.19
N LEU A 554 36.55 17.47 -12.13
CA LEU A 554 36.82 16.06 -11.87
C LEU A 554 38.28 15.82 -11.51
N VAL A 555 39.21 16.37 -12.29
CA VAL A 555 40.65 16.29 -11.98
C VAL A 555 40.95 16.95 -10.62
N TYR A 556 40.39 18.14 -10.35
CA TYR A 556 40.55 18.80 -9.05
C TYR A 556 40.05 17.94 -7.89
N LYS A 557 38.85 17.36 -8.03
CA LYS A 557 38.25 16.50 -7.02
C LYS A 557 39.07 15.25 -6.78
N GLU A 558 39.53 14.60 -7.85
CA GLU A 558 40.36 13.38 -7.76
C GLU A 558 41.68 13.67 -7.06
N ILE A 559 42.42 14.71 -7.46
CA ILE A 559 43.68 15.09 -6.83
C ILE A 559 43.49 15.47 -5.36
N SER A 560 42.42 16.22 -5.04
CA SER A 560 42.08 16.55 -3.64
C SER A 560 41.77 15.30 -2.82
N GLN A 561 41.00 14.37 -3.38
CA GLN A 561 40.66 13.10 -2.73
C GLN A 561 41.89 12.23 -2.52
N GLN A 562 42.76 12.07 -3.53
CA GLN A 562 44.00 11.32 -3.40
C GLN A 562 44.93 11.89 -2.33
N LEU A 563 44.99 13.22 -2.19
CA LEU A 563 45.80 13.87 -1.16
C LEU A 563 45.26 13.56 0.24
N VAL A 564 43.94 13.66 0.41
CA VAL A 564 43.24 13.29 1.65
C VAL A 564 43.42 11.81 1.96
N ASP A 565 43.19 10.94 0.98
CA ASP A 565 43.31 9.50 1.12
C ASP A 565 44.74 9.13 1.49
N ASN A 566 45.76 9.59 0.75
CA ASN A 566 47.17 9.32 1.07
C ASN A 566 47.57 9.77 2.48
N HIS A 567 47.04 10.91 2.94
CA HIS A 567 47.28 11.40 4.31
C HIS A 567 46.47 10.65 5.38
N LEU A 568 45.38 9.97 5.02
CA LEU A 568 44.54 9.19 5.92
C LEU A 568 44.82 7.69 5.89
N SER A 569 45.41 7.17 4.81
CA SER A 569 45.50 5.74 4.48
C SER A 569 46.88 5.13 4.70
N ASP A 570 47.71 5.72 5.56
CA ASP A 570 48.92 5.02 5.98
C ASP A 570 48.52 3.64 6.54
N PRO A 571 49.13 2.54 6.06
CA PRO A 571 48.77 1.21 6.51
C PRO A 571 48.95 1.17 8.02
N LEU A 572 47.86 0.89 8.74
CA LEU A 572 47.89 0.70 10.18
C LEU A 572 48.91 -0.41 10.46
N SER A 573 50.08 -0.04 10.97
CA SER A 573 51.14 -0.97 11.40
C SER A 573 50.79 -1.64 12.73
N GLU A 574 49.64 -1.29 13.30
CA GLU A 574 49.15 -1.73 14.59
C GLU A 574 47.83 -2.52 14.43
N PRO A 575 47.52 -3.43 15.36
CA PRO A 575 46.24 -4.13 15.37
C PRO A 575 45.08 -3.12 15.36
N ALA A 576 44.11 -3.36 14.48
CA ALA A 576 42.95 -2.50 14.31
C ALA A 576 41.67 -3.34 14.32
N VAL A 577 40.67 -2.90 15.09
CA VAL A 577 39.33 -3.50 15.08
C VAL A 577 38.39 -2.57 14.32
N LEU A 578 37.74 -3.10 13.29
CA LEU A 578 36.75 -2.35 12.51
C LEU A 578 35.40 -2.37 13.26
N ILE A 579 34.89 -1.20 13.61
CA ILE A 579 33.61 -1.05 14.28
C ILE A 579 32.59 -0.42 13.34
N HIS A 580 31.40 -1.02 13.28
CA HIS A 580 30.22 -0.53 12.61
C HIS A 580 29.17 -0.16 13.63
N LEU A 581 28.67 1.08 13.59
CA LEU A 581 27.54 1.50 14.40
C LEU A 581 26.25 1.31 13.58
N ALA A 582 25.32 0.53 14.10
CA ALA A 582 24.02 0.28 13.48
C ALA A 582 23.07 1.48 13.63
N SER A 583 23.16 2.22 14.74
CA SER A 583 22.57 3.54 14.90
C SER A 583 23.64 4.63 15.03
N ALA A 584 23.33 5.82 14.53
CA ALA A 584 24.31 6.85 14.30
C ALA A 584 24.49 7.74 15.55
N THR A 585 25.70 7.80 16.11
CA THR A 585 26.02 8.64 17.28
C THR A 585 26.41 10.06 16.88
N GLN A 586 25.85 11.06 17.58
CA GLN A 586 26.10 12.48 17.31
C GLN A 586 27.58 12.85 17.49
N VAL A 587 28.19 13.40 16.43
CA VAL A 587 29.49 14.05 16.50
C VAL A 587 29.27 15.56 16.65
N PRO A 588 30.03 16.27 17.49
CA PRO A 588 29.82 17.68 17.75
C PRO A 588 30.00 18.58 16.50
N PRO A 589 29.26 19.70 16.43
CA PRO A 589 29.08 20.55 15.25
C PRO A 589 30.31 21.37 14.79
N LYS A 590 31.50 21.14 15.37
CA LYS A 590 32.70 21.92 15.02
C LYS A 590 33.41 21.44 13.73
N LEU A 591 33.02 20.29 13.18
CA LEU A 591 33.66 19.70 11.99
C LEU A 591 33.38 20.47 10.69
N GLU A 592 32.19 21.08 10.57
CA GLU A 592 31.73 21.74 9.34
C GLU A 592 32.55 22.99 9.00
N LYS A 593 32.80 23.85 10.00
CA LYS A 593 33.66 25.03 9.83
C LYS A 593 35.09 24.67 9.41
N LEU A 594 35.59 23.50 9.80
CA LEU A 594 36.94 23.08 9.45
C LEU A 594 37.02 22.54 8.02
N TYR A 595 36.00 21.82 7.55
CA TYR A 595 35.87 21.43 6.14
C TYR A 595 35.79 22.66 5.23
N ASP A 596 35.02 23.68 5.63
CA ASP A 596 34.94 24.94 4.88
C ASP A 596 36.28 25.70 4.89
N GLN A 597 37.06 25.61 5.98
CA GLN A 597 38.40 26.20 6.08
C GLN A 597 39.44 25.46 5.22
N LEU A 598 39.40 24.12 5.17
CA LEU A 598 40.26 23.32 4.28
C LEU A 598 39.96 23.61 2.82
N ASN A 599 38.68 23.73 2.46
CA ASN A 599 38.27 24.09 1.11
C ASN A 599 38.73 25.48 0.67
N ALA A 600 39.03 26.40 1.61
CA ALA A 600 39.47 27.76 1.30
C ALA A 600 40.98 27.85 1.02
N GLN A 601 41.83 27.06 1.69
CA GLN A 601 43.29 27.03 1.45
C GLN A 601 43.91 25.75 2.03
N PHE A 602 44.38 24.84 1.16
CA PHE A 602 45.02 23.58 1.58
C PHE A 602 46.50 23.83 1.91
N SER A 603 46.87 23.90 3.18
CA SER A 603 48.27 23.90 3.63
C SER A 603 48.63 22.58 4.32
N ILE A 604 49.92 22.21 4.34
CA ILE A 604 50.42 21.06 5.10
C ILE A 604 50.08 21.24 6.58
N ASP A 605 50.26 22.45 7.12
CA ASP A 605 49.86 22.80 8.48
C ASP A 605 48.35 22.64 8.70
N GLY A 606 47.52 22.95 7.69
CA GLY A 606 46.08 22.82 7.73
C GLY A 606 45.61 21.36 7.70
N LEU A 607 46.26 20.51 6.91
CA LEU A 607 46.02 19.06 6.89
C LEU A 607 46.51 18.38 8.17
N THR A 608 47.66 18.83 8.69
CA THR A 608 48.19 18.37 9.99
C THR A 608 47.25 18.80 11.12
N THR A 609 46.82 20.07 11.14
CA THR A 609 45.82 20.58 12.10
C THR A 609 44.49 19.85 11.95
N PHE A 610 44.06 19.51 10.74
CA PHE A 610 42.83 18.73 10.50
C PHE A 610 42.95 17.31 11.02
N ARG A 611 44.09 16.64 10.80
CA ARG A 611 44.34 15.29 11.31
C ARG A 611 44.50 15.30 12.83
N GLU A 612 45.20 16.28 13.40
CA GLU A 612 45.29 16.50 14.85
C GLU A 612 43.91 16.80 15.44
N TYR A 613 43.07 17.55 14.73
CA TYR A 613 41.69 17.80 15.13
C TYR A 613 40.84 16.53 15.01
N LEU A 614 40.97 15.72 13.95
CA LEU A 614 40.34 14.40 13.84
C LEU A 614 40.81 13.46 14.97
N ASN A 615 42.08 13.54 15.37
CA ASN A 615 42.62 12.81 16.53
C ASN A 615 42.06 13.35 17.85
N GLN A 616 41.89 14.66 18.02
CA GLN A 616 41.25 15.25 19.21
C GLN A 616 39.74 14.95 19.27
N VAL A 617 39.07 14.95 18.12
CA VAL A 617 37.69 14.50 17.89
C VAL A 617 37.62 12.99 18.15
N SER A 618 38.64 12.20 17.84
CA SER A 618 38.65 10.77 18.16
C SER A 618 38.63 10.45 19.66
N ASN A 619 38.96 11.42 20.52
CA ASN A 619 38.83 11.35 21.98
C ASN A 619 37.39 11.72 22.45
N PHE A 620 36.36 11.30 21.72
CA PHE A 620 34.97 11.49 22.18
C PHE A 620 34.61 10.58 23.35
N SER A 621 33.52 10.96 24.02
CA SER A 621 32.83 10.19 25.05
C SER A 621 32.77 8.69 24.72
N GLU A 622 32.90 7.89 25.76
CA GLU A 622 32.68 6.45 25.81
C GLU A 622 31.53 6.02 24.87
N ILE A 623 31.81 5.19 23.86
CA ILE A 623 30.76 4.56 23.05
C ILE A 623 30.36 3.30 23.77
N GLN A 624 29.07 3.19 24.11
CA GLN A 624 28.49 1.98 24.64
C GLN A 624 27.48 1.42 23.63
N GLY A 625 27.55 0.12 23.38
CA GLY A 625 26.58 -0.57 22.52
C GLY A 625 26.56 -2.06 22.80
N VAL A 626 25.57 -2.75 22.25
CA VAL A 626 25.47 -4.21 22.28
C VAL A 626 25.99 -4.77 20.96
N VAL A 627 26.80 -5.81 21.02
CA VAL A 627 27.31 -6.48 19.81
C VAL A 627 26.18 -7.27 19.15
N ILE A 628 25.77 -6.87 17.95
CA ILE A 628 24.73 -7.57 17.18
C ILE A 628 25.32 -8.48 16.09
N SER A 629 26.60 -8.27 15.74
CA SER A 629 27.36 -9.14 14.84
C SER A 629 28.85 -9.00 15.15
N ALA A 630 29.56 -10.12 15.17
CA ALA A 630 31.01 -10.17 15.31
C ALA A 630 31.58 -11.12 14.25
N ARG A 631 32.55 -10.64 13.47
CA ARG A 631 33.28 -11.43 12.49
C ARG A 631 34.76 -11.29 12.77
N ALA A 632 35.37 -12.37 13.28
CA ALA A 632 36.81 -12.48 13.40
C ALA A 632 37.39 -13.13 12.14
N THR A 633 38.48 -12.57 11.63
CA THR A 633 39.43 -13.24 10.73
C THR A 633 40.72 -13.54 11.51
N ALA A 634 41.72 -14.17 10.88
CA ALA A 634 42.97 -14.51 11.56
C ALA A 634 43.70 -13.29 12.15
N ASP A 635 43.57 -12.11 11.50
CA ASP A 635 44.33 -10.90 11.84
C ASP A 635 43.45 -9.66 12.06
N SER A 636 42.11 -9.79 12.00
CA SER A 636 41.21 -8.65 12.21
C SER A 636 39.88 -9.05 12.84
N LEU A 637 39.29 -8.12 13.58
CA LEU A 637 37.96 -8.25 14.15
C LEU A 637 37.07 -7.14 13.59
N GLU A 638 35.89 -7.53 13.09
CA GLU A 638 34.84 -6.64 12.65
C GLU A 638 33.65 -6.79 13.59
N LEU A 639 33.26 -5.70 14.28
CA LEU A 639 32.10 -5.69 15.16
C LEU A 639 31.02 -4.74 14.64
N VAL A 640 29.78 -5.17 14.76
CA VAL A 640 28.61 -4.31 14.58
C VAL A 640 27.99 -4.07 15.96
N LEU A 641 28.02 -2.82 16.40
CA LEU A 641 27.45 -2.36 17.66
C LEU A 641 26.16 -1.61 17.40
N GLU A 642 25.14 -1.92 18.18
CA GLU A 642 23.92 -1.14 18.22
C GLU A 642 23.89 -0.34 19.52
N THR A 643 23.86 0.99 19.40
CA THR A 643 24.06 1.93 20.51
C THR A 643 22.76 2.35 21.17
N ASP A 644 21.64 2.23 20.45
CA ASP A 644 20.33 2.65 20.95
C ASP A 644 19.46 1.50 21.46
N LEU A 645 19.99 0.26 21.51
CA LEU A 645 19.24 -0.88 22.02
C LEU A 645 18.89 -0.69 23.49
N THR A 646 17.59 -0.49 23.72
CA THR A 646 17.02 -0.45 25.05
C THR A 646 16.55 -1.84 25.47
N GLN A 647 16.40 -2.04 26.79
CA GLN A 647 15.74 -3.24 27.31
C GLN A 647 14.32 -3.42 26.74
N GLN A 648 13.67 -2.34 26.31
CA GLN A 648 12.36 -2.36 25.68
C GLN A 648 12.39 -3.01 24.29
N ASP A 649 13.44 -2.80 23.51
CA ASP A 649 13.59 -3.39 22.17
C ASP A 649 13.80 -4.91 22.25
N PHE A 650 14.59 -5.36 23.23
CA PHE A 650 14.71 -6.79 23.52
C PHE A 650 13.37 -7.39 23.95
N MET A 651 12.66 -6.75 24.87
CA MET A 651 11.32 -7.19 25.27
C MET A 651 10.34 -7.25 24.11
N GLN A 652 10.45 -6.33 23.14
CA GLN A 652 9.63 -6.35 21.93
C GLN A 652 9.92 -7.58 21.06
N GLN A 653 11.18 -7.95 20.82
CA GLN A 653 11.53 -9.16 20.08
C GLN A 653 10.97 -10.42 20.76
N TRP A 654 11.06 -10.51 22.10
CA TRP A 654 10.48 -11.61 22.87
C TRP A 654 8.95 -11.67 22.80
N LEU A 655 8.29 -10.52 22.83
CA LEU A 655 6.83 -10.43 22.69
C LEU A 655 6.37 -10.85 21.29
N VAL A 656 7.09 -10.46 20.23
CA VAL A 656 6.84 -10.90 18.85
C VAL A 656 7.00 -12.41 18.74
N LEU A 657 8.04 -12.99 19.35
CA LEU A 657 8.24 -14.43 19.37
C LEU A 657 7.14 -15.18 20.14
N ALA A 658 6.74 -14.66 21.31
CA ALA A 658 5.63 -15.22 22.07
C ALA A 658 4.32 -15.21 21.27
N LEU A 659 4.04 -14.11 20.56
CA LEU A 659 2.90 -14.01 19.65
C LEU A 659 2.99 -15.05 18.52
N LEU A 660 4.18 -15.23 17.92
CA LEU A 660 4.42 -16.24 16.89
C LEU A 660 4.10 -17.65 17.40
N PHE A 661 4.56 -18.02 18.60
CA PHE A 661 4.25 -19.31 19.22
C PHE A 661 2.75 -19.50 19.45
N VAL A 662 2.04 -18.46 19.92
CA VAL A 662 0.59 -18.50 20.09
C VAL A 662 -0.12 -18.70 18.75
N LEU A 663 0.29 -17.99 17.71
CA LEU A 663 -0.27 -18.12 16.37
C LEU A 663 -0.02 -19.51 15.79
N LEU A 664 1.20 -20.04 15.90
CA LEU A 664 1.52 -21.40 15.45
C LEU A 664 0.75 -22.47 16.24
N GLY A 665 0.55 -22.28 17.54
CA GLY A 665 -0.29 -23.15 18.37
C GLY A 665 -1.76 -23.14 17.91
N LEU A 666 -2.31 -21.96 17.62
CA LEU A 666 -3.66 -21.83 17.04
C LEU A 666 -3.74 -22.49 15.66
N ALA A 667 -2.75 -22.29 14.80
CA ALA A 667 -2.68 -22.95 13.49
C ALA A 667 -2.71 -24.48 13.63
N ALA A 668 -1.94 -25.04 14.57
CA ALA A 668 -1.92 -26.48 14.84
C ALA A 668 -3.29 -27.00 15.32
N ILE A 669 -3.99 -26.27 16.19
CA ILE A 669 -5.36 -26.62 16.64
C ILE A 669 -6.34 -26.62 15.45
N HIS A 670 -6.28 -25.60 14.60
CA HIS A 670 -7.16 -25.50 13.44
C HIS A 670 -6.85 -26.58 12.40
N PHE A 671 -5.57 -26.88 12.16
CA PHE A 671 -5.13 -27.95 11.28
C PHE A 671 -5.54 -29.33 11.79
N THR A 672 -5.32 -29.64 13.07
CA THR A 672 -5.75 -30.93 13.66
C THR A 672 -7.26 -31.11 13.63
N ARG A 673 -8.04 -30.05 13.88
CA ARG A 673 -9.51 -30.11 13.69
C ARG A 673 -9.91 -30.31 12.24
N MET A 674 -9.21 -29.69 11.29
CA MET A 674 -9.42 -29.88 9.87
C MET A 674 -9.20 -31.34 9.47
N VAL A 675 -8.05 -31.91 9.85
CA VAL A 675 -7.71 -33.32 9.60
C VAL A 675 -8.71 -34.25 10.27
N TRP A 676 -9.10 -33.98 11.52
CA TRP A 676 -10.09 -34.79 12.22
C TRP A 676 -11.45 -34.75 11.50
N LEU A 677 -11.92 -33.57 11.06
CA LEU A 677 -13.16 -33.44 10.30
C LEU A 677 -13.11 -34.19 8.97
N ILE A 678 -11.96 -34.18 8.28
CA ILE A 678 -11.72 -34.91 7.02
C ILE A 678 -11.70 -36.43 7.25
N VAL A 679 -11.00 -36.90 8.29
CA VAL A 679 -10.86 -38.35 8.59
C VAL A 679 -12.13 -38.95 9.19
N SER A 680 -12.92 -38.14 9.90
CA SER A 680 -14.20 -38.55 10.49
C SER A 680 -15.38 -38.45 9.51
N THR A 681 -15.19 -37.88 8.31
CA THR A 681 -16.22 -37.91 7.27
C THR A 681 -16.18 -39.28 6.56
N PRO A 682 -17.24 -40.11 6.65
CA PRO A 682 -17.23 -41.49 6.16
C PRO A 682 -16.96 -41.66 4.66
N GLN A 683 -17.18 -40.64 3.83
CA GLN A 683 -17.01 -40.69 2.38
C GLN A 683 -15.55 -40.62 1.89
N MET A 684 -14.59 -40.27 2.74
CA MET A 684 -13.17 -40.20 2.36
C MET A 684 -12.36 -41.45 2.75
N ARG A 685 -13.04 -42.48 3.27
CA ARG A 685 -12.53 -43.86 3.37
C ARG A 685 -13.17 -44.69 2.27
#